data_AF-A0A1Y3NW12-F1
#
_entry.id   AF-A0A1Y3NW12-F1
#
_cell.length_a   1.000
_cell.length_b   1.000
_cell.length_c   1.000
_cell.angle_alpha   90.00
_cell.angle_beta   90.00
_cell.angle_gamma   90.00
#
_symmetry.space_group_name_H-M   'P 1'
#
loop_
_entity.id
_entity.type
_entity.pdbx_description
1 polymer ?
#
loop_
_entity_poly.entity_id
_entity_poly.type
_entity_poly.pdbx_seq_one_letter_code
_entity_poly.pdbx_strand_id
1 'polypeptide(L)'
;MDIVDKPEDDSSEGNSRKKREEGTATYKFINNLCTSVKKNVCVNTQGSKIQKGEACVVREGDFTGIYLATKEITNSSKDENCIKYDEEDVYFYVKENDIKEFAAEKIANMILKVTKTSINKITKNEESEYDGSLYVIGNTDKKILSSTKEVQATGYICKDKEVEEGDAIFECVEESKKNRYYYSDVCGGVVYSSASGWKLDNSVYAFWNKNITGVKYTDDKDEQKEVIEAVVGTNVALEGVYINGIADSGVNVIVKDSGTPSLISKEDLKECKIENANTGKCSGKTSAVEMENGSTCIDGSGKLYLIKKVTKEGSEDVETYCYTGSKDSVTYQLIESDLYRLDGNSVQHIEDGYYVLNKNNKAFTSTYPEEPEKVIECSYGSCSEVEEKKIQGEVIINKADNKLLKVYSDAKYVSVSQKGYYFISDEGVVKVYVLMDDGTLVADVVDGTNEYTVGGKKYSFEFADENIYLNNAGMTFNRGDGTEFTDELLKYSVEKDAITYNGLSNENENKNVFMVNENTLYKLMRRQLVQVDSGLYVIDNNVPFADTEWTKLDDSSILCYNDDGKCNAEKLNDVYKKKKYIINKATEKLSIVEHDVEEDSWRVVDEDGYYFFFEDEYSISSSDNRVETVLQVENGNVIDVTDRANAEGFYLFEGLMIEGNSLGWEDAQKTNNNVFVNEGNCEAYEPDVDIDNGNLCYSGEGGVCVLRNTKQGGVVSNCRFTDNESKYYYLKDDQLYVYNKKSFQKVKRSGLIVVDRVGGIMQSKIESVGNAFRCVNGKCTEESEFDNQYYLNMFNEDEDSFVILRYNKDHGLWAKTDVDGYYFFNKNGNPVEYNEEVAYGFLVKNNGGKVINVGSTAMDGVYVDNSNVDKEIVVERKSSWGKANKVPKCKYDKVSKVVTSSEVMKNGSLCLDGKDLIVIKSTKVQKSDNENEYSGISASDADGLYNYDEKAKVLEVVGDGVLVDVDITGYAVIDKSTYEPVSGEKDVPCDVYKCASKKCEVASTSKLKYIINELSEESKLIEINGGNCKVVTDQGYYFFDENLNAVGKDGRVGKAYDIGHGQTEMSFKNDIGVLINKVSKEKIAISSNGNYWSAGSEINKCNVTVTENGAVCKTLRKEDVYEKGAFCIS
;
A
#
# COMPACT_ATOMS: atom_id res chain seq x y z
N MET A 1 -23.09 52.86 54.70
CA MET A 1 -22.57 54.20 55.02
C MET A 1 -21.44 54.43 54.04
N ASP A 2 -21.55 55.16 52.94
CA ASP A 2 -22.51 56.17 52.43
C ASP A 2 -22.67 55.93 50.90
N ILE A 3 -23.87 55.81 50.31
CA ILE A 3 -24.79 56.85 49.75
C ILE A 3 -24.31 57.54 48.44
N VAL A 4 -24.92 57.09 47.30
CA VAL A 4 -25.48 57.83 46.11
C VAL A 4 -24.47 58.34 45.04
N ASP A 5 -24.65 58.31 43.70
CA ASP A 5 -25.78 58.15 42.75
C ASP A 5 -25.33 57.61 41.36
N LYS A 6 -26.31 57.29 40.49
CA LYS A 6 -26.24 56.86 39.07
C LYS A 6 -25.58 57.87 38.08
N PRO A 7 -25.19 57.41 36.87
CA PRO A 7 -25.96 57.79 35.68
C PRO A 7 -26.24 56.64 34.68
N GLU A 8 -27.15 56.95 33.75
CA GLU A 8 -27.74 56.13 32.68
C GLU A 8 -26.73 55.71 31.60
N ASP A 9 -26.94 54.54 30.99
CA ASP A 9 -26.47 54.26 29.63
C ASP A 9 -27.48 53.41 28.86
N ASP A 10 -27.81 53.90 27.68
CA ASP A 10 -28.90 53.48 26.80
C ASP A 10 -28.51 52.31 25.89
N SER A 11 -29.47 51.41 25.70
CA SER A 11 -29.49 50.33 24.73
C SER A 11 -30.00 50.81 23.36
N SER A 12 -29.31 50.48 22.26
CA SER A 12 -29.97 50.26 20.97
C SER A 12 -29.13 49.45 19.97
N GLU A 13 -29.81 48.49 19.34
CA GLU A 13 -29.41 47.60 18.25
C GLU A 13 -28.89 48.31 16.99
N GLY A 14 -28.01 47.65 16.22
CA GLY A 14 -27.68 48.11 14.87
C GLY A 14 -26.54 47.39 14.15
N ASN A 15 -26.88 46.34 13.39
CA ASN A 15 -26.31 45.95 12.09
C ASN A 15 -24.78 45.76 11.92
N SER A 16 -24.35 44.49 11.91
CA SER A 16 -23.30 44.01 11.01
C SER A 16 -23.70 42.64 10.41
N ARG A 17 -24.36 42.72 9.24
CA ARG A 17 -24.68 41.57 8.38
C ARG A 17 -23.38 40.89 7.91
N LYS A 18 -23.07 39.72 8.47
CA LYS A 18 -22.16 38.74 7.84
C LYS A 18 -22.83 38.19 6.59
N LYS A 19 -22.09 38.21 5.47
CA LYS A 19 -22.38 37.45 4.27
C LYS A 19 -22.56 35.99 4.67
N ARG A 20 -23.71 35.43 4.29
CA ARG A 20 -24.05 34.03 4.44
C ARG A 20 -23.35 33.32 3.28
N GLU A 21 -22.32 32.55 3.58
CA GLU A 21 -21.83 31.52 2.65
C GLU A 21 -22.98 30.55 2.39
N GLU A 22 -23.12 30.17 1.12
CA GLU A 22 -24.11 29.22 0.64
C GLU A 22 -23.85 27.85 1.25
N GLY A 23 -24.50 27.61 2.39
CA GLY A 23 -24.53 26.29 3.00
C GLY A 23 -25.20 25.30 2.05
N THR A 24 -24.50 24.20 1.79
CA THR A 24 -25.02 23.00 1.15
C THR A 24 -26.35 22.62 1.79
N ALA A 25 -27.41 22.58 0.98
CA ALA A 25 -28.75 22.25 1.43
C ALA A 25 -28.77 20.82 2.00
N THR A 26 -29.14 20.70 3.27
CA THR A 26 -29.45 19.42 3.92
C THR A 26 -30.84 18.99 3.45
N TYR A 27 -30.90 17.99 2.56
CA TYR A 27 -32.17 17.52 1.98
C TYR A 27 -32.83 16.39 2.80
N LYS A 28 -34.16 16.38 2.69
CA LYS A 28 -35.16 15.57 3.41
C LYS A 28 -34.98 14.05 3.15
N PHE A 29 -35.15 13.27 4.24
CA PHE A 29 -35.28 11.82 4.34
C PHE A 29 -35.71 11.09 3.04
N ILE A 30 -34.87 10.16 2.54
CA ILE A 30 -35.28 9.18 1.52
C ILE A 30 -36.33 8.28 2.16
N ASN A 31 -37.61 8.45 1.81
CA ASN A 31 -38.71 7.72 2.43
C ASN A 31 -38.91 6.31 1.90
N ASN A 32 -38.34 5.95 0.75
CA ASN A 32 -38.52 4.65 0.11
C ASN A 32 -37.62 3.58 0.76
N LEU A 33 -38.22 2.52 1.32
CA LEU A 33 -37.51 1.38 1.93
C LEU A 33 -37.65 0.10 1.09
N CYS A 34 -36.55 -0.61 0.90
CA CYS A 34 -36.49 -1.86 0.16
C CYS A 34 -35.79 -2.96 0.96
N THR A 35 -35.92 -4.19 0.49
CA THR A 35 -35.07 -5.33 0.86
C THR A 35 -34.36 -5.83 -0.37
N SER A 36 -33.13 -6.32 -0.22
CA SER A 36 -32.37 -6.95 -1.30
C SER A 36 -31.67 -8.20 -0.78
N VAL A 37 -32.12 -9.37 -1.23
CA VAL A 37 -31.53 -10.69 -0.93
C VAL A 37 -30.70 -11.22 -2.09
N LYS A 38 -30.68 -10.51 -3.22
CA LYS A 38 -29.92 -10.87 -4.42
C LYS A 38 -29.42 -9.58 -5.08
N LYS A 39 -28.15 -9.54 -5.47
CA LYS A 39 -27.53 -8.36 -6.12
C LYS A 39 -28.45 -7.83 -7.24
N ASN A 40 -28.69 -6.51 -7.22
CA ASN A 40 -29.52 -5.76 -8.16
C ASN A 40 -31.03 -6.08 -8.18
N VAL A 41 -31.54 -6.88 -7.23
CA VAL A 41 -32.98 -7.18 -7.11
C VAL A 41 -33.51 -6.58 -5.81
N CYS A 42 -34.12 -5.42 -5.93
CA CYS A 42 -34.79 -4.73 -4.84
C CYS A 42 -36.26 -5.10 -4.80
N VAL A 43 -36.78 -5.30 -3.59
CA VAL A 43 -38.19 -5.52 -3.32
C VAL A 43 -38.68 -4.42 -2.41
N ASN A 44 -39.78 -3.77 -2.77
CA ASN A 44 -40.35 -2.68 -2.01
C ASN A 44 -41.03 -3.19 -0.73
N THR A 45 -40.78 -2.53 0.40
CA THR A 45 -41.34 -2.90 1.72
C THR A 45 -42.52 -2.02 2.17
N GLN A 46 -42.79 -0.89 1.51
CA GLN A 46 -43.76 0.12 1.97
C GLN A 46 -45.07 0.17 1.16
N GLY A 47 -45.30 -0.79 0.27
CA GLY A 47 -46.58 -0.98 -0.42
C GLY A 47 -46.83 -0.07 -1.64
N SER A 48 -46.27 1.15 -1.69
CA SER A 48 -46.35 2.04 -2.86
C SER A 48 -45.19 1.81 -3.83
N LYS A 49 -45.46 1.37 -5.05
CA LYS A 49 -44.46 1.09 -6.11
C LYS A 49 -43.40 2.19 -6.22
N ILE A 50 -42.13 1.82 -6.20
CA ILE A 50 -41.01 2.75 -6.38
C ILE A 50 -40.70 2.80 -7.88
N GLN A 51 -40.76 3.99 -8.46
CA GLN A 51 -40.65 4.19 -9.90
C GLN A 51 -39.20 4.14 -10.37
N LYS A 52 -38.99 3.83 -11.65
CA LYS A 52 -37.65 3.84 -12.26
C LYS A 52 -37.00 5.21 -12.07
N GLY A 53 -35.83 5.24 -11.43
CA GLY A 53 -35.01 6.42 -11.13
C GLY A 53 -35.22 7.00 -9.74
N GLU A 54 -36.13 6.43 -8.94
CA GLU A 54 -36.24 6.76 -7.52
C GLU A 54 -35.19 6.02 -6.70
N ALA A 55 -34.68 6.67 -5.66
CA ALA A 55 -33.82 6.04 -4.68
C ALA A 55 -34.65 5.21 -3.69
N CYS A 56 -34.08 4.13 -3.21
CA CYS A 56 -34.61 3.27 -2.17
C CYS A 56 -33.51 2.87 -1.19
N VAL A 57 -33.78 2.88 0.11
CA VAL A 57 -32.83 2.46 1.13
C VAL A 57 -33.11 1.01 1.50
N VAL A 58 -32.15 0.12 1.25
CA VAL A 58 -32.16 -1.25 1.73
C VAL A 58 -31.52 -1.29 3.12
N ARG A 59 -32.37 -1.44 4.15
CA ARG A 59 -31.93 -1.60 5.55
C ARG A 59 -31.84 -3.06 5.98
N GLU A 60 -32.49 -3.97 5.24
CA GLU A 60 -32.63 -5.39 5.59
C GLU A 60 -32.34 -6.28 4.36
N GLY A 61 -31.51 -7.32 4.55
CA GLY A 61 -31.05 -8.27 3.51
C GLY A 61 -29.52 -8.31 3.38
N ASP A 62 -28.99 -9.25 2.58
CA ASP A 62 -27.54 -9.47 2.39
C ASP A 62 -26.83 -8.29 1.68
N PHE A 63 -27.59 -7.34 1.14
CA PHE A 63 -27.07 -6.19 0.41
C PHE A 63 -27.66 -4.87 0.90
N THR A 64 -27.31 -4.43 2.11
CA THR A 64 -27.74 -3.14 2.68
C THR A 64 -27.09 -1.95 1.98
N GLY A 65 -27.83 -0.87 1.75
CA GLY A 65 -27.32 0.35 1.11
C GLY A 65 -28.41 1.20 0.46
N ILE A 66 -28.04 2.32 -0.14
CA ILE A 66 -28.94 3.08 -1.02
C ILE A 66 -28.96 2.36 -2.38
N TYR A 67 -30.09 2.40 -3.08
CA TYR A 67 -30.35 1.74 -4.35
C TYR A 67 -31.14 2.63 -5.29
N LEU A 68 -30.84 2.58 -6.59
CA LEU A 68 -31.51 3.37 -7.61
C LEU A 68 -32.36 2.41 -8.39
N ALA A 69 -33.66 2.64 -8.43
CA ALA A 69 -34.56 1.84 -9.23
C ALA A 69 -34.21 1.96 -10.72
N THR A 70 -33.71 0.90 -11.35
CA THR A 70 -33.49 0.86 -12.81
C THR A 70 -34.74 0.42 -13.57
N LYS A 71 -35.70 -0.16 -12.85
CA LYS A 71 -37.08 -0.46 -13.28
C LYS A 71 -38.02 -0.22 -12.10
N GLU A 72 -39.32 -0.30 -12.32
CA GLU A 72 -40.31 -0.26 -11.24
C GLU A 72 -40.00 -1.35 -10.18
N ILE A 73 -39.86 -0.96 -8.91
CA ILE A 73 -39.66 -1.88 -7.79
C ILE A 73 -41.01 -2.10 -7.10
N THR A 74 -41.45 -3.35 -7.12
CA THR A 74 -42.70 -3.82 -6.53
C THR A 74 -42.41 -4.69 -5.32
N ASN A 75 -43.45 -5.04 -4.57
CA ASN A 75 -43.38 -6.03 -3.49
C ASN A 75 -43.16 -7.47 -3.99
N SER A 76 -43.11 -7.70 -5.31
CA SER A 76 -42.94 -9.03 -5.92
C SER A 76 -41.87 -9.06 -7.01
N SER A 77 -40.95 -8.11 -7.02
CA SER A 77 -39.88 -8.04 -8.03
C SER A 77 -38.93 -9.23 -7.90
N LYS A 78 -38.65 -9.91 -9.02
CA LYS A 78 -37.79 -11.11 -9.09
C LYS A 78 -36.57 -10.95 -10.01
N ASP A 79 -36.62 -9.94 -10.86
CA ASP A 79 -35.59 -9.64 -11.85
C ASP A 79 -34.81 -8.39 -11.44
N GLU A 80 -33.63 -8.20 -12.03
CA GLU A 80 -32.80 -7.02 -11.79
C GLU A 80 -33.58 -5.74 -12.12
N ASN A 81 -33.72 -4.90 -11.10
CA ASN A 81 -34.56 -3.70 -11.11
C ASN A 81 -33.97 -2.55 -10.28
N CYS A 82 -32.80 -2.72 -9.66
CA CYS A 82 -32.09 -1.67 -8.96
C CYS A 82 -30.57 -1.86 -9.02
N ILE A 83 -29.79 -0.83 -8.67
CA ILE A 83 -28.32 -0.89 -8.58
C ILE A 83 -27.86 -0.28 -7.24
N LYS A 84 -26.89 -0.93 -6.58
CA LYS A 84 -26.31 -0.57 -5.27
C LYS A 84 -25.17 0.46 -5.41
N TYR A 85 -24.98 1.29 -4.38
CA TYR A 85 -24.16 2.51 -4.39
C TYR A 85 -22.72 2.37 -3.87
N ASP A 86 -22.28 1.20 -3.40
CA ASP A 86 -21.15 1.09 -2.48
C ASP A 86 -19.82 0.62 -3.06
N GLU A 87 -19.71 0.40 -4.38
CA GLU A 87 -18.48 -0.14 -4.98
C GLU A 87 -17.69 0.89 -5.83
N GLU A 88 -18.33 1.74 -6.67
CA GLU A 88 -17.62 2.71 -7.57
C GLU A 88 -18.51 3.91 -8.01
N ASP A 89 -17.89 4.98 -8.54
CA ASP A 89 -18.58 6.15 -9.13
C ASP A 89 -19.33 5.78 -10.44
N VAL A 90 -20.64 6.06 -10.50
CA VAL A 90 -21.48 5.81 -11.69
C VAL A 90 -22.31 7.04 -12.09
N TYR A 91 -22.69 7.12 -13.37
CA TYR A 91 -23.29 8.30 -13.98
C TYR A 91 -24.60 7.97 -14.69
N PHE A 92 -25.64 8.77 -14.47
CA PHE A 92 -26.97 8.57 -15.06
C PHE A 92 -27.48 9.82 -15.73
N TYR A 93 -27.89 9.71 -17.00
CA TYR A 93 -28.58 10.78 -17.71
C TYR A 93 -30.11 10.68 -17.52
N VAL A 94 -30.73 11.78 -17.10
CA VAL A 94 -32.18 11.94 -16.95
C VAL A 94 -32.73 12.64 -18.19
N LYS A 95 -33.54 11.94 -18.99
CA LYS A 95 -34.10 12.46 -20.26
C LYS A 95 -35.23 13.47 -20.01
N GLU A 96 -35.43 14.42 -20.91
CA GLU A 96 -36.49 15.44 -20.88
C GLU A 96 -37.88 14.90 -20.55
N ASN A 97 -38.26 13.79 -21.18
CA ASN A 97 -39.58 13.18 -21.03
C ASN A 97 -39.72 12.29 -19.78
N ASP A 98 -38.66 12.19 -18.97
CA ASP A 98 -38.58 11.39 -17.75
C ASP A 98 -38.30 12.32 -16.55
N ILE A 99 -39.08 13.41 -16.44
CA ILE A 99 -38.99 14.41 -15.37
C ILE A 99 -39.12 13.71 -14.02
N LYS A 100 -38.05 13.73 -13.21
CA LYS A 100 -38.03 13.11 -11.88
C LYS A 100 -37.93 14.15 -10.81
N GLU A 101 -38.58 13.89 -9.69
CA GLU A 101 -38.42 14.69 -8.48
C GLU A 101 -37.24 14.10 -7.71
N PHE A 102 -36.12 14.82 -7.67
CA PHE A 102 -34.93 14.45 -6.91
C PHE A 102 -34.62 15.60 -5.95
N ALA A 103 -34.54 15.30 -4.65
CA ALA A 103 -34.35 16.32 -3.61
C ALA A 103 -35.40 17.47 -3.64
N ALA A 104 -36.64 17.18 -4.03
CA ALA A 104 -37.73 18.13 -4.26
C ALA A 104 -37.53 19.11 -5.45
N GLU A 105 -36.53 18.86 -6.29
CA GLU A 105 -36.34 19.55 -7.57
C GLU A 105 -36.76 18.64 -8.74
N LYS A 106 -37.40 19.22 -9.75
CA LYS A 106 -37.65 18.53 -11.02
C LYS A 106 -36.37 18.53 -11.84
N ILE A 107 -35.78 17.37 -12.03
CA ILE A 107 -34.58 17.19 -12.85
C ILE A 107 -34.93 16.58 -14.21
N ALA A 108 -34.39 17.18 -15.27
CA ALA A 108 -34.54 16.76 -16.66
C ALA A 108 -33.35 17.29 -17.47
N ASN A 109 -32.94 16.56 -18.52
CA ASN A 109 -31.79 16.87 -19.38
C ASN A 109 -30.50 17.09 -18.58
N MET A 110 -30.17 16.17 -17.68
CA MET A 110 -29.03 16.34 -16.78
C MET A 110 -28.40 15.02 -16.36
N ILE A 111 -27.13 15.07 -15.97
CA ILE A 111 -26.39 13.93 -15.44
C ILE A 111 -26.37 13.98 -13.91
N LEU A 112 -26.62 12.82 -13.30
CA LEU A 112 -26.40 12.56 -11.88
C LEU A 112 -25.12 11.76 -11.71
N LYS A 113 -24.18 12.26 -10.91
CA LYS A 113 -23.02 11.52 -10.42
C LYS A 113 -23.39 10.84 -9.11
N VAL A 114 -23.20 9.54 -9.04
CA VAL A 114 -23.46 8.71 -7.87
C VAL A 114 -22.14 8.21 -7.34
N THR A 115 -21.83 8.51 -6.08
CA THR A 115 -20.63 8.07 -5.36
C THR A 115 -20.99 7.11 -4.22
N LYS A 116 -19.99 6.63 -3.49
CA LYS A 116 -20.16 5.78 -2.29
C LYS A 116 -21.05 6.41 -1.21
N THR A 117 -21.08 7.74 -1.13
CA THR A 117 -21.74 8.47 -0.03
C THR A 117 -22.72 9.54 -0.49
N SER A 118 -22.78 9.87 -1.78
CA SER A 118 -23.60 10.97 -2.28
C SER A 118 -24.19 10.75 -3.68
N ILE A 119 -25.24 11.52 -3.98
CA ILE A 119 -25.77 11.68 -5.33
C ILE A 119 -25.73 13.16 -5.63
N ASN A 120 -24.86 13.53 -6.56
CA ASN A 120 -24.64 14.91 -6.93
C ASN A 120 -25.21 15.15 -8.33
N LYS A 121 -26.03 16.19 -8.44
CA LYS A 121 -26.47 16.74 -9.72
C LYS A 121 -25.30 17.48 -10.33
N ILE A 122 -24.96 17.22 -11.59
CA ILE A 122 -23.93 18.01 -12.29
C ILE A 122 -24.58 19.31 -12.74
N THR A 123 -24.21 20.41 -12.10
CA THR A 123 -24.78 21.74 -12.31
C THR A 123 -23.84 22.71 -13.02
N LYS A 124 -22.54 22.45 -12.99
CA LYS A 124 -21.49 23.17 -13.72
C LYS A 124 -20.18 22.38 -13.64
N ASN A 125 -19.29 22.57 -14.60
CA ASN A 125 -17.88 22.19 -14.45
C ASN A 125 -17.07 23.48 -14.30
N GLU A 126 -16.75 23.88 -13.06
CA GLU A 126 -16.07 25.16 -12.78
C GLU A 126 -14.62 25.20 -13.27
N GLU A 127 -14.04 24.05 -13.56
CA GLU A 127 -12.65 23.89 -14.00
C GLU A 127 -12.50 23.90 -15.53
N SER A 128 -13.60 23.94 -16.30
CA SER A 128 -13.55 23.85 -17.75
C SER A 128 -13.49 25.24 -18.39
N GLU A 129 -12.45 25.50 -19.20
CA GLU A 129 -12.33 26.73 -20.01
C GLU A 129 -13.21 26.71 -21.27
N TYR A 130 -13.98 25.64 -21.52
CA TYR A 130 -14.74 25.42 -22.75
C TYR A 130 -16.24 25.74 -22.61
N ASP A 131 -16.95 25.90 -23.74
CA ASP A 131 -18.42 26.05 -23.80
C ASP A 131 -19.13 24.69 -23.56
N GLY A 132 -18.85 24.07 -22.41
CA GLY A 132 -19.41 22.80 -21.94
C GLY A 132 -18.39 21.71 -21.61
N SER A 133 -18.90 20.53 -21.26
CA SER A 133 -18.11 19.31 -21.06
C SER A 133 -18.81 18.10 -21.70
N LEU A 134 -18.03 17.19 -22.28
CA LEU A 134 -18.55 15.94 -22.85
C LEU A 134 -18.43 14.79 -21.84
N TYR A 135 -19.55 14.17 -21.50
CA TYR A 135 -19.62 12.96 -20.69
C TYR A 135 -19.90 11.75 -21.58
N VAL A 136 -18.99 10.78 -21.65
CA VAL A 136 -19.23 9.51 -22.35
C VAL A 136 -19.49 8.41 -21.34
N ILE A 137 -20.74 7.98 -21.24
CA ILE A 137 -21.22 7.06 -20.20
C ILE A 137 -21.47 5.69 -20.82
N GLY A 138 -20.84 4.65 -20.26
CA GLY A 138 -21.02 3.27 -20.69
C GLY A 138 -22.47 2.80 -20.56
N ASN A 139 -22.98 2.11 -21.57
CA ASN A 139 -24.40 1.74 -21.62
C ASN A 139 -24.77 0.70 -20.55
N THR A 140 -23.84 -0.18 -20.19
CA THR A 140 -24.06 -1.29 -19.26
C THR A 140 -23.57 -0.98 -17.84
N ASP A 141 -22.32 -0.55 -17.69
CA ASP A 141 -21.66 -0.30 -16.41
C ASP A 141 -21.96 1.09 -15.83
N LYS A 142 -22.46 2.02 -16.65
CA LYS A 142 -22.74 3.41 -16.26
C LYS A 142 -21.51 4.18 -15.79
N LYS A 143 -20.31 3.72 -16.15
CA LYS A 143 -19.05 4.39 -15.83
C LYS A 143 -18.67 5.38 -16.92
N ILE A 144 -17.83 6.37 -16.56
CA ILE A 144 -17.18 7.22 -17.56
C ILE A 144 -16.23 6.37 -18.40
N LEU A 145 -16.19 6.65 -19.69
CA LEU A 145 -15.32 5.95 -20.62
C LEU A 145 -13.84 6.11 -20.25
N SER A 146 -13.18 4.97 -20.03
CA SER A 146 -11.72 4.88 -19.86
C SER A 146 -11.06 3.92 -20.86
N SER A 147 -11.85 3.24 -21.70
CA SER A 147 -11.37 2.20 -22.63
C SER A 147 -10.81 2.79 -23.92
N THR A 148 -9.62 2.33 -24.34
CA THR A 148 -9.04 2.60 -25.67
C THR A 148 -9.61 1.73 -26.78
N LYS A 149 -10.37 0.69 -26.42
CA LYS A 149 -11.16 -0.14 -27.34
C LYS A 149 -12.58 0.40 -27.44
N GLU A 150 -13.22 0.18 -28.58
CA GLU A 150 -14.62 0.57 -28.79
C GLU A 150 -15.55 -0.16 -27.82
N VAL A 151 -16.34 0.61 -27.08
CA VAL A 151 -17.37 0.12 -26.16
C VAL A 151 -18.71 0.79 -26.43
N GLN A 152 -19.79 0.09 -26.12
CA GLN A 152 -21.13 0.64 -26.25
C GLN A 152 -21.37 1.68 -25.14
N ALA A 153 -21.44 2.94 -25.53
CA ALA A 153 -21.64 4.08 -24.64
C ALA A 153 -22.48 5.17 -25.33
N THR A 154 -22.93 6.15 -24.55
CA THR A 154 -23.62 7.35 -25.04
C THR A 154 -22.87 8.59 -24.58
N GLY A 155 -22.60 9.52 -25.50
CA GLY A 155 -22.00 10.82 -25.21
C GLY A 155 -23.08 11.86 -24.93
N TYR A 156 -22.84 12.72 -23.95
CA TYR A 156 -23.72 13.82 -23.56
C TYR A 156 -22.90 15.10 -23.43
N ILE A 157 -23.25 16.14 -24.19
CA ILE A 157 -22.63 17.46 -24.09
C ILE A 157 -23.43 18.27 -23.08
N CYS A 158 -22.81 18.66 -21.98
CA CYS A 158 -23.42 19.42 -20.90
C CYS A 158 -22.89 20.86 -20.89
N LYS A 159 -23.78 21.84 -20.99
CA LYS A 159 -23.40 23.26 -20.99
C LYS A 159 -24.52 24.19 -20.55
N ASP A 160 -24.15 25.43 -20.27
CA ASP A 160 -25.10 26.51 -19.99
C ASP A 160 -25.87 26.87 -21.26
N LYS A 161 -27.20 26.93 -21.15
CA LYS A 161 -28.08 27.41 -22.20
C LYS A 161 -28.67 28.75 -21.82
N GLU A 162 -28.39 29.74 -22.66
CA GLU A 162 -29.06 31.04 -22.58
C GLU A 162 -30.56 30.88 -22.89
N VAL A 163 -31.40 31.44 -22.03
CA VAL A 163 -32.86 31.46 -22.17
C VAL A 163 -33.30 32.91 -22.30
N GLU A 164 -34.28 33.19 -23.18
CA GLU A 164 -34.65 34.56 -23.61
C GLU A 164 -35.04 35.55 -22.48
N GLU A 165 -35.34 35.08 -21.25
CA GLU A 165 -35.68 35.93 -20.09
C GLU A 165 -35.23 35.33 -18.73
N GLY A 166 -33.96 34.99 -18.53
CA GLY A 166 -33.48 34.58 -17.19
C GLY A 166 -32.07 34.00 -17.12
N ASP A 167 -31.68 33.58 -15.90
CA ASP A 167 -30.41 32.90 -15.59
C ASP A 167 -30.17 31.70 -16.51
N ALA A 168 -28.91 31.48 -16.92
CA ALA A 168 -28.54 30.36 -17.77
C ALA A 168 -28.89 29.02 -17.10
N ILE A 169 -29.46 28.10 -17.88
CA ILE A 169 -29.84 26.77 -17.39
C ILE A 169 -28.81 25.77 -17.90
N PHE A 170 -28.12 25.08 -16.98
CA PHE A 170 -27.21 23.99 -17.33
C PHE A 170 -28.02 22.76 -17.82
N GLU A 171 -27.81 22.36 -19.07
CA GLU A 171 -28.45 21.18 -19.67
C GLU A 171 -27.43 20.27 -20.36
N CYS A 172 -27.72 18.97 -20.32
CA CYS A 172 -26.99 17.92 -21.01
C CYS A 172 -27.80 17.40 -22.19
N VAL A 173 -27.20 17.31 -23.38
CA VAL A 173 -27.83 16.82 -24.60
C VAL A 173 -27.06 15.63 -25.17
N GLU A 174 -27.79 14.58 -25.55
CA GLU A 174 -27.22 13.39 -26.17
C GLU A 174 -26.58 13.72 -27.53
N GLU A 175 -25.31 13.38 -27.71
CA GLU A 175 -24.59 13.56 -28.98
C GLU A 175 -24.88 12.39 -29.92
N SER A 176 -25.50 12.72 -31.06
CA SER A 176 -26.01 11.75 -32.03
C SER A 176 -25.08 11.56 -33.24
N LYS A 177 -24.12 12.46 -33.47
CA LYS A 177 -23.23 12.41 -34.62
C LYS A 177 -22.13 11.36 -34.42
N LYS A 178 -22.10 10.38 -35.32
CA LYS A 178 -21.11 9.30 -35.37
C LYS A 178 -19.96 9.60 -36.34
N ASN A 179 -18.89 8.84 -36.21
CA ASN A 179 -17.61 8.95 -36.94
C ASN A 179 -16.95 10.32 -36.73
N ARG A 180 -16.87 10.77 -35.47
CA ARG A 180 -16.33 12.08 -35.10
C ARG A 180 -15.50 11.99 -33.83
N TYR A 181 -14.48 12.84 -33.75
CA TYR A 181 -13.70 13.05 -32.54
C TYR A 181 -14.28 14.22 -31.74
N TYR A 182 -14.19 14.09 -30.42
CA TYR A 182 -14.55 15.10 -29.44
C TYR A 182 -13.45 15.18 -28.39
N TYR A 183 -13.32 16.32 -27.74
CA TYR A 183 -12.55 16.42 -26.51
C TYR A 183 -13.46 16.17 -25.31
N SER A 184 -12.93 15.55 -24.27
CA SER A 184 -13.62 15.33 -23.01
C SER A 184 -12.61 15.49 -21.89
N ASP A 185 -12.70 16.62 -21.22
CA ASP A 185 -12.08 16.89 -19.91
C ASP A 185 -12.46 15.81 -18.90
N VAL A 186 -13.72 15.38 -18.88
CA VAL A 186 -14.24 14.34 -17.98
C VAL A 186 -13.63 12.96 -18.23
N CYS A 187 -13.47 12.55 -19.50
CA CYS A 187 -12.86 11.25 -19.85
C CYS A 187 -11.32 11.29 -19.86
N GLY A 188 -10.71 12.48 -19.64
CA GLY A 188 -9.26 12.65 -19.64
C GLY A 188 -8.61 12.59 -21.03
N GLY A 189 -9.28 13.11 -22.08
CA GLY A 189 -8.64 13.28 -23.40
C GLY A 189 -9.56 13.25 -24.62
N VAL A 190 -9.04 12.71 -25.72
CA VAL A 190 -9.70 12.66 -27.02
C VAL A 190 -10.58 11.43 -27.11
N VAL A 191 -11.86 11.62 -27.43
CA VAL A 191 -12.85 10.55 -27.56
C VAL A 191 -13.34 10.43 -29.00
N TYR A 192 -13.33 9.22 -29.54
CA TYR A 192 -13.86 8.92 -30.86
C TYR A 192 -15.22 8.23 -30.77
N SER A 193 -16.22 8.82 -31.40
CA SER A 193 -17.53 8.22 -31.61
C SER A 193 -17.55 7.55 -32.97
N SER A 194 -17.72 6.23 -33.02
CA SER A 194 -17.86 5.45 -34.25
C SER A 194 -19.27 4.85 -34.37
N ALA A 195 -19.55 4.18 -35.49
CA ALA A 195 -20.78 3.41 -35.64
C ALA A 195 -20.88 2.24 -34.64
N SER A 196 -19.74 1.70 -34.19
CA SER A 196 -19.63 0.55 -33.29
C SER A 196 -19.52 0.92 -31.81
N GLY A 197 -19.33 2.19 -31.45
CA GLY A 197 -19.31 2.62 -30.05
C GLY A 197 -18.48 3.88 -29.83
N TRP A 198 -17.94 4.02 -28.62
CA TRP A 198 -17.02 5.08 -28.24
C TRP A 198 -15.70 4.47 -27.76
N LYS A 199 -14.59 5.18 -27.98
CA LYS A 199 -13.28 4.83 -27.43
C LYS A 199 -12.49 6.08 -27.07
N LEU A 200 -11.61 5.96 -26.08
CA LEU A 200 -10.57 6.94 -25.80
C LEU A 200 -9.46 6.75 -26.83
N ASP A 201 -9.18 7.80 -27.61
CA ASP A 201 -8.19 7.79 -28.69
C ASP A 201 -7.22 8.96 -28.52
N ASN A 202 -6.45 8.92 -27.43
CA ASN A 202 -5.40 9.91 -27.13
C ASN A 202 -4.20 9.83 -28.07
N SER A 203 -4.34 9.15 -29.20
CA SER A 203 -3.25 8.61 -29.99
C SER A 203 -2.94 9.45 -31.25
N VAL A 204 -3.60 10.61 -31.36
CA VAL A 204 -3.52 11.59 -32.43
C VAL A 204 -3.29 12.99 -31.84
N TYR A 205 -2.65 13.89 -32.59
CA TYR A 205 -2.68 15.31 -32.27
C TYR A 205 -4.02 15.89 -32.70
N ALA A 206 -4.72 16.51 -31.76
CA ALA A 206 -6.05 17.03 -31.94
C ALA A 206 -6.09 18.51 -31.52
N PHE A 207 -6.74 19.33 -32.34
CA PHE A 207 -6.80 20.77 -32.17
C PHE A 207 -8.28 21.18 -32.12
N TRP A 208 -8.66 21.89 -31.07
CA TRP A 208 -10.05 22.12 -30.69
C TRP A 208 -10.39 23.60 -30.66
N ASN A 209 -11.63 23.92 -31.02
CA ASN A 209 -12.23 25.23 -30.80
C ASN A 209 -13.00 25.24 -29.47
N LYS A 210 -13.49 26.42 -29.05
CA LYS A 210 -14.29 26.63 -27.83
C LYS A 210 -15.51 25.71 -27.69
N ASN A 211 -16.02 25.18 -28.80
CA ASN A 211 -17.19 24.29 -28.84
C ASN A 211 -16.80 22.81 -28.69
N ILE A 212 -15.55 22.49 -28.36
CA ILE A 212 -15.08 21.12 -28.12
C ILE A 212 -15.16 20.25 -29.40
N THR A 213 -15.14 20.92 -30.56
CA THR A 213 -15.13 20.30 -31.88
C THR A 213 -13.78 20.47 -32.56
N GLY A 214 -13.35 19.45 -33.29
CA GLY A 214 -12.08 19.49 -34.01
C GLY A 214 -12.06 20.59 -35.05
N VAL A 215 -11.01 21.41 -35.04
CA VAL A 215 -10.86 22.55 -35.95
C VAL A 215 -10.74 22.08 -37.39
N LYS A 216 -11.54 22.69 -38.28
CA LYS A 216 -11.56 22.39 -39.71
C LYS A 216 -11.05 23.59 -40.51
N TYR A 217 -10.29 23.32 -41.56
CA TYR A 217 -9.98 24.30 -42.58
C TYR A 217 -11.08 24.28 -43.64
N THR A 218 -11.68 25.44 -43.93
CA THR A 218 -12.58 25.68 -45.05
C THR A 218 -11.91 26.66 -46.01
N ASP A 219 -11.77 26.29 -47.29
CA ASP A 219 -11.13 27.09 -48.35
C ASP A 219 -11.85 28.42 -48.69
N ASP A 220 -12.97 28.73 -48.03
CA ASP A 220 -13.76 29.91 -48.33
C ASP A 220 -13.12 31.17 -47.78
N LYS A 221 -12.67 32.03 -48.69
CA LYS A 221 -12.00 33.33 -48.45
C LYS A 221 -12.83 34.37 -47.68
N ASP A 222 -14.05 34.05 -47.26
CA ASP A 222 -15.02 35.00 -46.70
C ASP A 222 -15.71 34.56 -45.38
N GLU A 223 -15.35 33.42 -44.77
CA GLU A 223 -15.90 33.04 -43.45
C GLU A 223 -14.80 32.90 -42.39
N GLN A 224 -15.17 33.24 -41.14
CA GLN A 224 -14.28 33.40 -39.98
C GLN A 224 -13.30 32.22 -39.84
N LYS A 225 -11.98 32.49 -39.85
CA LYS A 225 -10.97 31.50 -39.46
C LYS A 225 -11.34 30.96 -38.08
N GLU A 226 -11.62 29.66 -37.97
CA GLU A 226 -11.85 29.02 -36.67
C GLU A 226 -10.62 29.23 -35.79
N VAL A 227 -10.81 29.80 -34.60
CA VAL A 227 -9.75 30.03 -33.61
C VAL A 227 -9.48 28.71 -32.88
N ILE A 228 -8.21 28.30 -32.85
CA ILE A 228 -7.76 27.15 -32.06
C ILE A 228 -7.62 27.64 -30.61
N GLU A 229 -8.44 27.06 -29.72
CA GLU A 229 -8.43 27.39 -28.29
C GLU A 229 -7.59 26.39 -27.50
N ALA A 230 -7.52 25.13 -27.94
CA ALA A 230 -6.77 24.09 -27.24
C ALA A 230 -6.09 23.09 -28.18
N VAL A 231 -4.95 22.58 -27.71
CA VAL A 231 -4.17 21.53 -28.36
C VAL A 231 -4.05 20.35 -27.41
N VAL A 232 -4.51 19.17 -27.84
CA VAL A 232 -4.54 17.95 -27.02
C VAL A 232 -3.90 16.81 -27.83
N GLY A 233 -2.94 16.10 -27.24
CA GLY A 233 -2.23 14.99 -27.89
C GLY A 233 -1.58 14.04 -26.89
N THR A 234 -0.86 13.03 -27.38
CA THR A 234 -0.13 12.01 -26.57
C THR A 234 0.95 12.60 -25.66
N ASN A 235 1.39 13.84 -25.90
CA ASN A 235 2.41 14.58 -25.16
C ASN A 235 1.99 16.06 -25.09
N VAL A 236 2.59 16.85 -24.18
CA VAL A 236 2.48 18.31 -24.21
C VAL A 236 2.91 18.79 -25.59
N ALA A 237 2.01 19.48 -26.30
CA ALA A 237 2.33 19.99 -27.63
C ALA A 237 3.38 21.10 -27.49
N LEU A 238 4.61 20.83 -27.92
CA LEU A 238 5.69 21.80 -27.99
C LEU A 238 5.54 22.72 -29.22
N GLU A 239 6.41 23.72 -29.35
CA GLU A 239 6.48 24.51 -30.58
C GLU A 239 6.83 23.62 -31.78
N GLY A 240 6.16 23.79 -32.92
CA GLY A 240 6.43 22.99 -34.12
C GLY A 240 5.25 22.77 -35.07
N VAL A 241 5.44 21.82 -35.98
CA VAL A 241 4.53 21.48 -37.07
C VAL A 241 3.83 20.15 -36.79
N TYR A 242 2.51 20.10 -36.91
CA TYR A 242 1.69 18.95 -36.53
C TYR A 242 0.69 18.56 -37.60
N ILE A 243 0.45 17.26 -37.73
CA ILE A 243 -0.69 16.71 -38.48
C ILE A 243 -1.89 16.63 -37.55
N ASN A 244 -2.94 17.37 -37.88
CA ASN A 244 -4.22 17.26 -37.20
C ASN A 244 -4.88 15.92 -37.56
N GLY A 245 -4.84 14.95 -36.64
CA GLY A 245 -5.34 13.59 -36.85
C GLY A 245 -6.86 13.46 -36.83
N ILE A 246 -7.59 14.54 -36.53
CA ILE A 246 -9.06 14.54 -36.42
C ILE A 246 -9.78 15.27 -37.56
N ALA A 247 -9.06 15.75 -38.57
CA ALA A 247 -9.64 16.43 -39.73
C ALA A 247 -10.25 15.43 -40.74
N ASP A 248 -11.56 15.58 -41.02
CA ASP A 248 -12.28 14.77 -42.01
C ASP A 248 -11.76 15.11 -43.43
N SER A 249 -10.93 14.24 -44.00
CA SER A 249 -10.58 14.15 -45.44
C SER A 249 -9.57 15.14 -46.06
N GLY A 250 -8.86 15.94 -45.26
CA GLY A 250 -7.69 16.69 -45.71
C GLY A 250 -6.68 16.82 -44.56
N VAL A 251 -5.40 16.54 -44.79
CA VAL A 251 -4.36 16.77 -43.78
C VAL A 251 -4.31 18.26 -43.50
N ASN A 252 -4.86 18.70 -42.36
CA ASN A 252 -4.64 20.04 -41.86
C ASN A 252 -3.32 20.02 -41.09
N VAL A 253 -2.32 20.72 -41.61
CA VAL A 253 -1.04 20.90 -40.91
C VAL A 253 -1.12 22.18 -40.10
N ILE A 254 -0.84 22.07 -38.80
CA ILE A 254 -0.93 23.18 -37.86
C ILE A 254 0.48 23.53 -37.39
N VAL A 255 0.78 24.82 -37.42
CA VAL A 255 1.97 25.37 -36.74
C VAL A 255 1.54 25.87 -35.39
N LYS A 256 2.17 25.34 -34.36
CA LYS A 256 2.11 25.89 -33.02
C LYS A 256 3.41 26.66 -32.81
N ASP A 257 3.36 27.99 -32.86
CA ASP A 257 4.44 28.86 -32.39
C ASP A 257 4.28 29.10 -30.88
N SER A 258 5.25 29.74 -30.22
CA SER A 258 5.21 30.20 -28.81
C SER A 258 4.01 31.09 -28.40
N GLY A 259 3.00 31.26 -29.26
CA GLY A 259 1.74 31.96 -29.03
C GLY A 259 0.52 31.18 -29.55
N THR A 260 -0.32 31.82 -30.39
CA THR A 260 -1.56 31.23 -30.89
C THR A 260 -1.29 30.26 -32.05
N PRO A 261 -1.79 29.01 -32.01
CA PRO A 261 -1.64 28.07 -33.14
C PRO A 261 -2.24 28.64 -34.43
N SER A 262 -1.58 28.40 -35.57
CA SER A 262 -2.01 28.84 -36.89
C SER A 262 -2.16 27.66 -37.87
N LEU A 263 -3.16 27.75 -38.74
CA LEU A 263 -3.40 26.77 -39.80
C LEU A 263 -2.51 27.07 -41.01
N ILE A 264 -1.70 26.09 -41.45
CA ILE A 264 -1.04 26.11 -42.76
C ILE A 264 -1.93 25.36 -43.75
N SER A 265 -2.24 25.98 -44.89
CA SER A 265 -2.95 25.30 -45.97
C SER A 265 -2.07 24.20 -46.58
N LYS A 266 -2.67 23.15 -47.12
CA LYS A 266 -1.90 22.10 -47.84
C LYS A 266 -1.09 22.66 -49.01
N GLU A 267 -1.52 23.78 -49.59
CA GLU A 267 -0.87 24.45 -50.73
C GLU A 267 0.41 25.21 -50.30
N ASP A 268 0.47 25.67 -49.05
CA ASP A 268 1.64 26.34 -48.47
C ASP A 268 2.67 25.34 -47.89
N LEU A 269 2.31 24.06 -47.79
CA LEU A 269 3.17 23.02 -47.26
C LEU A 269 4.07 22.42 -48.35
N LYS A 270 5.38 22.36 -48.09
CA LYS A 270 6.36 21.78 -49.00
C LYS A 270 6.12 20.27 -49.15
N GLU A 271 5.80 19.80 -50.36
CA GLU A 271 5.71 18.35 -50.65
C GLU A 271 7.09 17.80 -51.04
N CYS A 272 7.51 16.71 -50.39
CA CYS A 272 8.79 16.05 -50.66
C CYS A 272 8.63 14.62 -51.17
N LYS A 273 9.63 14.17 -51.94
CA LYS A 273 9.76 12.81 -52.44
C LYS A 273 10.96 12.15 -51.75
N ILE A 274 10.68 11.10 -50.99
CA ILE A 274 11.72 10.28 -50.36
C ILE A 274 12.30 9.34 -51.43
N GLU A 275 13.57 9.55 -51.78
CA GLU A 275 14.26 8.79 -52.83
C GLU A 275 14.74 7.44 -52.31
N ASN A 276 15.17 7.42 -51.04
CA ASN A 276 15.59 6.20 -50.35
C ASN A 276 15.26 6.30 -48.85
N ALA A 277 14.33 5.46 -48.40
CA ALA A 277 13.89 5.44 -47.00
C ALA A 277 14.99 5.02 -46.02
N ASN A 278 15.99 4.24 -46.46
CA ASN A 278 17.07 3.75 -45.59
C ASN A 278 18.18 4.79 -45.39
N THR A 279 18.38 5.69 -46.36
CA THR A 279 19.41 6.74 -46.28
C THR A 279 18.84 8.10 -45.94
N GLY A 280 17.51 8.26 -45.94
CA GLY A 280 16.84 9.53 -45.72
C GLY A 280 16.98 10.53 -46.87
N LYS A 281 17.56 10.15 -48.02
CA LYS A 281 17.78 11.10 -49.13
C LYS A 281 16.45 11.49 -49.77
N CYS A 282 16.24 12.79 -49.98
CA CYS A 282 14.98 13.32 -50.50
C CYS A 282 15.17 14.51 -51.43
N SER A 283 14.13 14.81 -52.19
CA SER A 283 14.03 16.00 -53.05
C SER A 283 12.64 16.62 -52.97
N GLY A 284 12.50 17.88 -53.36
CA GLY A 284 11.18 18.49 -53.55
C GLY A 284 10.40 17.71 -54.62
N LYS A 285 9.09 17.49 -54.41
CA LYS A 285 8.27 16.73 -55.37
C LYS A 285 8.27 17.35 -56.77
N THR A 286 8.46 18.67 -56.84
CA THR A 286 8.75 19.41 -58.07
C THR A 286 10.01 20.25 -57.88
N SER A 287 10.70 20.59 -58.98
CA SER A 287 11.91 21.41 -58.96
C SER A 287 11.69 22.86 -58.48
N ALA A 288 10.44 23.28 -58.29
CA ALA A 288 10.08 24.60 -57.78
C ALA A 288 9.98 24.65 -56.23
N VAL A 289 9.99 23.50 -55.55
CA VAL A 289 9.93 23.43 -54.08
C VAL A 289 11.34 23.57 -53.51
N GLU A 290 11.63 24.73 -52.90
CA GLU A 290 12.91 24.98 -52.25
C GLU A 290 12.98 24.31 -50.87
N MET A 291 13.93 23.39 -50.70
CA MET A 291 14.14 22.63 -49.47
C MET A 291 15.16 23.38 -48.58
N GLU A 292 14.76 23.89 -47.42
CA GLU A 292 15.66 24.66 -46.53
C GLU A 292 16.03 23.84 -45.30
N ASN A 293 17.22 24.07 -44.73
CA ASN A 293 17.65 23.40 -43.51
C ASN A 293 16.69 23.74 -42.36
N GLY A 294 16.27 22.76 -41.57
CA GLY A 294 15.31 22.96 -40.47
C GLY A 294 13.84 23.09 -40.89
N SER A 295 13.54 23.25 -42.19
CA SER A 295 12.16 23.32 -42.68
C SER A 295 11.48 21.94 -42.69
N THR A 296 10.15 21.93 -42.65
CA THR A 296 9.34 20.70 -42.66
C THR A 296 8.72 20.45 -44.03
N CYS A 297 8.64 19.18 -44.46
CA CYS A 297 7.89 18.76 -45.64
C CYS A 297 6.98 17.57 -45.35
N ILE A 298 6.00 17.34 -46.23
CA ILE A 298 5.11 16.18 -46.19
C ILE A 298 5.35 15.26 -47.38
N ASP A 299 5.33 13.95 -47.16
CA ASP A 299 5.39 12.97 -48.24
C ASP A 299 4.01 12.53 -48.75
N GLY A 300 3.98 11.72 -49.81
CA GLY A 300 2.75 11.17 -50.37
C GLY A 300 2.00 10.19 -49.46
N SER A 301 2.61 9.75 -48.35
CA SER A 301 1.96 8.93 -47.31
C SER A 301 1.32 9.76 -46.20
N GLY A 302 1.54 11.08 -46.21
CA GLY A 302 1.03 11.99 -45.19
C GLY A 302 1.87 11.99 -43.92
N LYS A 303 3.19 11.76 -44.01
CA LYS A 303 4.12 11.91 -42.87
C LYS A 303 4.91 13.21 -42.96
N LEU A 304 5.17 13.84 -41.82
CA LEU A 304 6.06 15.00 -41.74
C LEU A 304 7.52 14.56 -41.65
N TYR A 305 8.38 15.30 -42.35
CA TYR A 305 9.82 15.12 -42.36
C TYR A 305 10.52 16.45 -42.11
N LEU A 306 11.61 16.40 -41.33
CA LEU A 306 12.54 17.49 -41.12
C LEU A 306 13.64 17.46 -42.19
N ILE A 307 13.90 18.61 -42.82
CA ILE A 307 14.88 18.74 -43.92
C ILE A 307 16.27 19.13 -43.38
N LYS A 308 17.29 18.40 -43.83
CA LYS A 308 18.71 18.72 -43.59
C LYS A 308 19.48 18.81 -44.90
N LYS A 309 20.20 19.91 -45.12
CA LYS A 309 21.13 20.07 -46.25
C LYS A 309 22.56 19.76 -45.82
N VAL A 310 23.26 18.93 -46.58
CA VAL A 310 24.66 18.57 -46.33
C VAL A 310 25.48 18.87 -47.58
N THR A 311 26.40 19.82 -47.48
CA THR A 311 27.37 20.11 -48.53
C THR A 311 28.49 19.08 -48.44
N LYS A 312 28.75 18.38 -49.55
CA LYS A 312 29.82 17.37 -49.57
C LYS A 312 31.18 18.06 -49.51
N GLU A 313 32.05 17.58 -48.62
CA GLU A 313 33.38 18.16 -48.40
C GLU A 313 34.17 18.21 -49.73
N GLY A 314 34.50 19.42 -50.20
CA GLY A 314 35.21 19.64 -51.47
C GLY A 314 34.36 19.64 -52.75
N SER A 315 33.03 19.65 -52.68
CA SER A 315 32.10 19.84 -53.82
C SER A 315 31.11 20.98 -53.57
N GLU A 316 30.59 21.60 -54.64
CA GLU A 316 29.40 22.48 -54.58
C GLU A 316 28.09 21.67 -54.51
N ASP A 317 28.16 20.33 -54.60
CA ASP A 317 26.99 19.46 -54.50
C ASP A 317 26.41 19.48 -53.07
N VAL A 318 25.18 19.97 -52.96
CA VAL A 318 24.37 19.93 -51.74
C VAL A 318 23.42 18.74 -51.82
N GLU A 319 23.58 17.78 -50.91
CA GLU A 319 22.63 16.69 -50.75
C GLU A 319 21.57 17.06 -49.72
N THR A 320 20.31 16.69 -49.99
CA THR A 320 19.19 16.93 -49.08
C THR A 320 18.71 15.62 -48.46
N TYR A 321 18.59 15.63 -47.14
CA TYR A 321 18.15 14.53 -46.30
C TYR A 321 16.85 14.93 -45.59
N CYS A 322 15.94 13.99 -45.43
CA CYS A 322 14.65 14.15 -44.77
C CYS A 322 14.55 13.09 -43.65
N TYR A 323 14.39 13.56 -42.42
CA TYR A 323 14.29 12.71 -41.23
C TYR A 323 12.86 12.68 -40.70
N THR A 324 12.40 11.53 -40.24
CA THR A 324 11.08 11.36 -39.62
C THR A 324 11.17 10.30 -38.53
N GLY A 325 10.13 10.22 -37.71
CA GLY A 325 9.96 9.18 -36.70
C GLY A 325 8.72 8.32 -36.96
N SER A 326 8.28 7.64 -35.91
CA SER A 326 6.93 7.08 -35.85
C SER A 326 6.37 7.24 -34.44
N LYS A 327 5.06 7.06 -34.32
CA LYS A 327 4.36 7.05 -33.03
C LYS A 327 4.93 6.03 -32.04
N ASP A 328 5.37 4.88 -32.54
CA ASP A 328 5.97 3.81 -31.72
C ASP A 328 7.49 3.99 -31.55
N SER A 329 8.08 4.99 -32.18
CA SER A 329 9.52 5.17 -32.26
C SER A 329 9.87 6.62 -32.59
N VAL A 330 9.78 7.47 -31.57
CA VAL A 330 10.23 8.87 -31.64
C VAL A 330 11.72 8.92 -31.91
N THR A 331 12.12 9.78 -32.84
CA THR A 331 13.52 10.07 -33.18
C THR A 331 13.81 11.54 -32.95
N TYR A 332 15.08 11.86 -32.73
CA TYR A 332 15.57 13.21 -32.48
C TYR A 332 16.58 13.60 -33.55
N GLN A 333 16.64 14.87 -33.94
CA GLN A 333 17.60 15.32 -34.95
C GLN A 333 18.11 16.71 -34.67
N LEU A 334 19.42 16.83 -34.40
CA LEU A 334 20.10 18.10 -34.26
C LEU A 334 20.39 18.67 -35.66
N ILE A 335 19.96 19.91 -35.90
CA ILE A 335 20.27 20.69 -37.08
C ILE A 335 20.77 22.06 -36.60
N GLU A 336 22.02 22.38 -36.90
CA GLU A 336 22.67 23.60 -36.39
C GLU A 336 22.63 23.63 -34.85
N SER A 337 21.88 24.56 -34.26
CA SER A 337 21.68 24.67 -32.81
C SER A 337 20.34 24.13 -32.32
N ASP A 338 19.48 23.61 -33.20
CA ASP A 338 18.11 23.27 -32.84
C ASP A 338 17.93 21.75 -32.86
N LEU A 339 17.44 21.19 -31.76
CA LEU A 339 17.12 19.77 -31.66
C LEU A 339 15.62 19.57 -31.84
N TYR A 340 15.27 18.70 -32.80
CA TYR A 340 13.90 18.42 -33.15
C TYR A 340 13.48 17.03 -32.70
N ARG A 341 12.26 16.92 -32.14
CA ARG A 341 11.58 15.66 -31.85
C ARG A 341 10.65 15.30 -33.00
N LEU A 342 10.76 14.06 -33.49
CA LEU A 342 10.08 13.56 -34.69
C LEU A 342 9.30 12.28 -34.35
N ASP A 343 7.99 12.26 -34.61
CA ASP A 343 7.15 11.07 -34.42
C ASP A 343 6.34 10.68 -35.67
N GLY A 344 6.65 11.32 -36.80
CA GLY A 344 6.01 11.11 -38.10
C GLY A 344 4.73 11.91 -38.31
N ASN A 345 4.02 12.27 -37.24
CA ASN A 345 2.87 13.16 -37.27
C ASN A 345 3.22 14.57 -36.80
N SER A 346 4.43 14.79 -36.30
CA SER A 346 4.91 16.08 -35.84
C SER A 346 6.42 16.23 -36.01
N VAL A 347 6.83 17.49 -36.13
CA VAL A 347 8.21 17.98 -36.05
C VAL A 347 8.21 19.08 -35.01
N GLN A 348 8.84 18.83 -33.86
CA GLN A 348 8.71 19.66 -32.67
C GLN A 348 10.07 20.20 -32.24
N HIS A 349 10.14 21.49 -31.92
CA HIS A 349 11.24 22.05 -31.14
C HIS A 349 11.13 21.52 -29.71
N ILE A 350 12.27 21.23 -29.10
CA ILE A 350 12.29 20.65 -27.75
C ILE A 350 12.66 21.70 -26.69
N GLU A 351 12.36 21.36 -25.45
CA GLU A 351 12.70 22.17 -24.28
C GLU A 351 14.13 21.91 -23.80
N ASP A 352 14.59 22.79 -22.91
CA ASP A 352 15.90 22.69 -22.27
C ASP A 352 16.08 21.39 -21.47
N GLY A 353 17.32 20.92 -21.40
CA GLY A 353 17.75 19.73 -20.67
C GLY A 353 18.66 18.80 -21.48
N TYR A 354 18.93 17.62 -20.92
CA TYR A 354 19.79 16.60 -21.52
C TYR A 354 18.99 15.57 -22.34
N TYR A 355 19.44 15.33 -23.57
CA TYR A 355 18.91 14.32 -24.48
C TYR A 355 20.01 13.30 -24.78
N VAL A 356 19.91 12.14 -24.15
CA VAL A 356 20.84 11.03 -24.36
C VAL A 356 20.23 10.09 -25.39
N LEU A 357 20.93 9.90 -26.50
CA LEU A 357 20.43 9.22 -27.68
C LEU A 357 21.29 8.01 -28.06
N ASN A 358 20.63 6.97 -28.58
CA ASN A 358 21.31 5.82 -29.17
C ASN A 358 21.65 6.06 -30.65
N LYS A 359 22.33 5.09 -31.27
CA LYS A 359 22.75 5.13 -32.70
C LYS A 359 21.64 5.36 -33.74
N ASN A 360 20.38 5.18 -33.35
CA ASN A 360 19.23 5.44 -34.21
C ASN A 360 18.57 6.80 -33.92
N ASN A 361 19.25 7.67 -33.17
CA ASN A 361 18.75 8.92 -32.61
C ASN A 361 17.43 8.77 -31.84
N LYS A 362 17.23 7.64 -31.15
CA LYS A 362 16.10 7.47 -30.22
C LYS A 362 16.60 7.65 -28.80
N ALA A 363 15.68 7.88 -27.86
CA ALA A 363 16.01 7.91 -26.44
C ALA A 363 16.89 6.70 -26.05
N PHE A 364 18.01 7.00 -25.43
CA PHE A 364 18.89 6.02 -24.86
C PHE A 364 18.24 5.40 -23.63
N THR A 365 18.15 4.07 -23.64
CA THR A 365 17.75 3.28 -22.50
C THR A 365 18.71 2.12 -22.39
N SER A 366 19.18 1.86 -21.18
CA SER A 366 19.97 0.66 -20.94
C SER A 366 19.78 0.23 -19.50
N THR A 367 19.58 -1.06 -19.26
CA THR A 367 19.63 -1.62 -17.91
C THR A 367 21.06 -1.96 -17.48
N TYR A 368 22.07 -1.45 -18.19
CA TYR A 368 23.49 -1.64 -17.89
C TYR A 368 24.32 -0.42 -18.31
N PRO A 369 25.45 -0.14 -17.64
CA PRO A 369 26.31 0.98 -18.03
C PRO A 369 26.87 0.82 -19.45
N GLU A 370 26.36 1.62 -20.39
CA GLU A 370 26.75 1.61 -21.81
C GLU A 370 27.03 3.05 -22.30
N GLU A 371 27.90 3.18 -23.30
CA GLU A 371 28.18 4.48 -23.94
C GLU A 371 27.03 4.82 -24.92
N PRO A 372 26.38 5.98 -24.80
CA PRO A 372 25.40 6.45 -25.76
C PRO A 372 26.10 6.88 -27.05
N GLU A 373 25.34 6.99 -28.15
CA GLU A 373 25.88 7.54 -29.40
C GLU A 373 26.07 9.05 -29.27
N LYS A 374 25.09 9.73 -28.68
CA LYS A 374 25.07 11.18 -28.54
C LYS A 374 24.51 11.60 -27.20
N VAL A 375 25.10 12.64 -26.64
CA VAL A 375 24.54 13.41 -25.53
C VAL A 375 24.40 14.83 -26.03
N ILE A 376 23.18 15.35 -26.02
CA ILE A 376 22.86 16.71 -26.45
C ILE A 376 22.34 17.48 -25.24
N GLU A 377 22.92 18.64 -24.97
CA GLU A 377 22.45 19.58 -23.97
C GLU A 377 21.76 20.74 -24.69
N CYS A 378 20.53 21.03 -24.29
CA CYS A 378 19.77 22.19 -24.74
C CYS A 378 19.63 23.16 -23.57
N SER A 379 20.02 24.42 -23.76
CA SER A 379 19.88 25.47 -22.76
C SER A 379 19.56 26.79 -23.44
N TYR A 380 18.58 27.52 -22.91
CA TYR A 380 18.12 28.80 -23.42
C TYR A 380 17.73 28.74 -24.92
N GLY A 381 17.14 27.62 -25.36
CA GLY A 381 16.72 27.42 -26.75
C GLY A 381 17.85 27.15 -27.75
N SER A 382 19.06 26.85 -27.28
CA SER A 382 20.19 26.42 -28.11
C SER A 382 20.73 25.07 -27.64
N CYS A 383 20.98 24.15 -28.58
CA CYS A 383 21.41 22.79 -28.34
C CYS A 383 22.80 22.51 -28.91
N SER A 384 23.60 21.72 -28.18
CA SER A 384 24.91 21.27 -28.65
C SER A 384 25.25 19.86 -28.17
N GLU A 385 26.07 19.13 -28.94
CA GLU A 385 26.59 17.83 -28.50
C GLU A 385 27.64 18.04 -27.40
N VAL A 386 27.43 17.39 -26.26
CA VAL A 386 28.30 17.48 -25.08
C VAL A 386 29.47 16.52 -25.24
N GLU A 387 30.70 17.02 -25.08
CA GLU A 387 31.86 16.14 -24.98
C GLU A 387 31.78 15.32 -23.68
N GLU A 388 31.93 13.99 -23.80
CA GLU A 388 31.75 12.92 -22.79
C GLU A 388 32.24 13.20 -21.35
N LYS A 389 33.11 14.18 -21.12
CA LYS A 389 33.73 14.47 -19.82
C LYS A 389 33.11 15.64 -19.04
N LYS A 390 32.00 16.25 -19.50
CA LYS A 390 31.49 17.52 -18.96
C LYS A 390 30.22 17.47 -18.12
N ILE A 391 29.50 16.35 -18.05
CA ILE A 391 28.28 16.29 -17.25
C ILE A 391 28.64 16.24 -15.76
N GLN A 392 28.26 17.27 -15.02
CA GLN A 392 28.42 17.36 -13.57
C GLN A 392 27.15 16.81 -12.91
N GLY A 393 27.16 15.54 -12.52
CA GLY A 393 26.05 14.91 -11.79
C GLY A 393 26.13 13.39 -11.82
N GLU A 394 25.71 12.74 -10.73
CA GLU A 394 25.63 11.27 -10.66
C GLU A 394 24.41 10.73 -11.40
N VAL A 395 23.34 11.52 -11.49
CA VAL A 395 22.09 11.20 -12.20
C VAL A 395 21.62 12.40 -12.99
N ILE A 396 21.13 12.17 -14.21
CA ILE A 396 20.47 13.16 -15.06
C ILE A 396 19.10 12.66 -15.51
N ILE A 397 18.26 13.57 -15.98
CA ILE A 397 17.00 13.22 -16.66
C ILE A 397 17.25 13.19 -18.15
N ASN A 398 17.02 12.05 -18.78
CA ASN A 398 16.94 11.96 -20.21
C ASN A 398 15.58 12.51 -20.67
N LYS A 399 15.54 13.77 -21.10
CA LYS A 399 14.33 14.41 -21.63
C LYS A 399 13.79 13.75 -22.90
N ALA A 400 14.57 12.87 -23.53
CA ALA A 400 14.13 12.10 -24.69
C ALA A 400 13.01 11.08 -24.38
N ASP A 401 12.96 10.55 -23.15
CA ASP A 401 11.92 9.63 -22.67
C ASP A 401 11.48 9.86 -21.21
N ASN A 402 11.91 10.97 -20.61
CA ASN A 402 11.66 11.34 -19.21
C ASN A 402 12.07 10.25 -18.20
N LYS A 403 13.21 9.59 -18.43
CA LYS A 403 13.80 8.63 -17.48
C LYS A 403 15.07 9.15 -16.85
N LEU A 404 15.29 8.73 -15.61
CA LEU A 404 16.55 8.95 -14.91
C LEU A 404 17.64 8.05 -15.48
N LEU A 405 18.80 8.64 -15.76
CA LEU A 405 20.03 7.94 -16.14
C LEU A 405 21.12 8.23 -15.09
N LYS A 406 21.72 7.19 -14.54
CA LYS A 406 22.95 7.30 -13.76
C LYS A 406 24.14 7.43 -14.71
N VAL A 407 25.01 8.39 -14.43
CA VAL A 407 26.18 8.75 -15.23
C VAL A 407 27.44 8.28 -14.51
N TYR A 408 28.29 7.51 -15.19
CA TYR A 408 29.57 7.04 -14.67
C TYR A 408 30.71 7.91 -15.18
N SER A 409 31.83 7.93 -14.42
CA SER A 409 33.02 8.73 -14.73
C SER A 409 33.70 8.37 -16.06
N ASP A 410 33.40 7.21 -16.63
CA ASP A 410 33.87 6.76 -17.95
C ASP A 410 32.83 7.00 -19.06
N ALA A 411 31.93 7.96 -18.88
CA ALA A 411 30.90 8.36 -19.84
C ALA A 411 29.90 7.24 -20.23
N LYS A 412 29.70 6.28 -19.33
CA LYS A 412 28.63 5.28 -19.44
C LYS A 412 27.38 5.70 -18.70
N TYR A 413 26.24 5.25 -19.22
CA TYR A 413 24.93 5.62 -18.74
C TYR A 413 24.11 4.36 -18.50
N VAL A 414 23.31 4.36 -17.43
CA VAL A 414 22.35 3.29 -17.14
C VAL A 414 21.04 3.90 -16.67
N SER A 415 19.92 3.35 -17.13
CA SER A 415 18.60 3.70 -16.64
C SER A 415 18.47 3.32 -15.17
N VAL A 416 18.05 4.29 -14.36
CA VAL A 416 17.85 4.10 -12.93
C VAL A 416 16.54 3.34 -12.71
N SER A 417 16.61 2.27 -11.92
CA SER A 417 15.45 1.47 -11.51
C SER A 417 15.21 1.49 -10.00
N GLN A 418 16.11 2.09 -9.22
CA GLN A 418 15.98 2.16 -7.77
C GLN A 418 14.88 3.14 -7.38
N LYS A 419 13.83 2.65 -6.73
CA LYS A 419 12.74 3.49 -6.26
C LYS A 419 13.17 4.48 -5.18
N GLY A 420 12.42 5.58 -5.08
CA GLY A 420 12.56 6.60 -4.04
C GLY A 420 12.90 7.98 -4.58
N TYR A 421 13.45 8.83 -3.70
CA TYR A 421 13.65 10.25 -3.98
C TYR A 421 14.98 10.53 -4.68
N TYR A 422 14.95 11.46 -5.62
CA TYR A 422 16.09 11.96 -6.37
C TYR A 422 16.06 13.49 -6.33
N PHE A 423 17.10 14.06 -5.75
CA PHE A 423 17.28 15.51 -5.68
C PHE A 423 18.30 15.89 -6.75
N ILE A 424 17.81 16.52 -7.82
CA ILE A 424 18.61 16.85 -8.99
C ILE A 424 18.68 18.36 -9.12
N SER A 425 19.90 18.89 -9.09
CA SER A 425 20.14 20.32 -9.32
C SER A 425 20.04 20.62 -10.81
N ASP A 426 19.13 21.50 -11.17
CA ASP A 426 18.93 22.02 -12.53
C ASP A 426 19.08 23.55 -12.47
N GLU A 427 20.11 24.09 -13.11
CA GLU A 427 20.44 25.54 -13.09
C GLU A 427 20.59 26.18 -11.69
N GLY A 428 20.93 25.38 -10.67
CA GLY A 428 21.08 25.84 -9.28
C GLY A 428 19.79 25.80 -8.46
N VAL A 429 18.69 25.31 -9.03
CA VAL A 429 17.46 24.96 -8.32
C VAL A 429 17.40 23.44 -8.18
N VAL A 430 17.23 22.95 -6.95
CA VAL A 430 17.05 21.52 -6.71
C VAL A 430 15.60 21.16 -6.99
N LYS A 431 15.39 20.23 -7.92
CA LYS A 431 14.07 19.64 -8.21
C LYS A 431 14.01 18.24 -7.60
N VAL A 432 12.85 17.92 -7.04
CA VAL A 432 12.59 16.63 -6.39
C VAL A 432 11.83 15.73 -7.35
N TYR A 433 12.36 14.52 -7.53
CA TYR A 433 11.73 13.48 -8.33
C TYR A 433 11.53 12.23 -7.49
N VAL A 434 10.43 11.51 -7.76
CA VAL A 434 10.13 10.22 -7.12
C VAL A 434 10.02 9.15 -8.20
N LEU A 435 10.88 8.13 -8.10
CA LEU A 435 10.77 6.94 -8.94
C LEU A 435 9.90 5.90 -8.24
N MET A 436 8.77 5.56 -8.87
CA MET A 436 7.77 4.61 -8.35
C MET A 436 8.17 3.14 -8.60
N ASP A 437 7.48 2.20 -7.94
CA ASP A 437 7.69 0.76 -8.09
C ASP A 437 7.50 0.25 -9.54
N ASP A 438 6.64 0.90 -10.32
CA ASP A 438 6.41 0.56 -11.73
C ASP A 438 7.40 1.25 -12.70
N GLY A 439 8.39 1.98 -12.17
CA GLY A 439 9.39 2.71 -12.95
C GLY A 439 8.92 4.08 -13.44
N THR A 440 7.74 4.54 -13.01
CA THR A 440 7.26 5.89 -13.36
C THR A 440 8.03 6.95 -12.60
N LEU A 441 8.55 7.93 -13.32
CA LEU A 441 9.18 9.11 -12.75
C LEU A 441 8.12 10.19 -12.53
N VAL A 442 7.90 10.53 -11.27
CA VAL A 442 7.11 11.69 -10.88
C VAL A 442 8.04 12.88 -10.73
N ALA A 443 7.70 13.98 -11.40
CA ALA A 443 8.42 15.24 -11.35
C ALA A 443 7.66 16.27 -10.51
N ASP A 444 8.39 17.28 -10.04
CA ASP A 444 7.86 18.47 -9.35
C ASP A 444 7.00 18.10 -8.14
N VAL A 445 7.53 17.20 -7.31
CA VAL A 445 6.93 16.86 -6.02
C VAL A 445 6.92 18.10 -5.13
N VAL A 446 5.75 18.40 -4.58
CA VAL A 446 5.54 19.56 -3.69
C VAL A 446 5.17 19.09 -2.29
N ASP A 447 5.28 20.00 -1.34
CA ASP A 447 4.84 19.80 0.04
C ASP A 447 3.36 19.38 0.13
N GLY A 448 3.08 18.37 0.96
CA GLY A 448 1.77 17.76 1.21
C GLY A 448 1.49 16.45 0.45
N THR A 449 0.20 16.14 0.33
CA THR A 449 -0.29 14.93 -0.35
C THR A 449 -0.18 15.09 -1.86
N ASN A 450 0.60 14.23 -2.50
CA ASN A 450 0.72 14.23 -3.95
C ASN A 450 -0.05 13.04 -4.55
N GLU A 451 -1.06 13.33 -5.38
CA GLU A 451 -1.85 12.32 -6.09
C GLU A 451 -1.50 12.25 -7.59
N TYR A 452 -1.20 11.05 -8.09
CA TYR A 452 -0.92 10.83 -9.50
C TYR A 452 -1.69 9.64 -10.06
N THR A 453 -2.13 9.74 -11.31
CA THR A 453 -2.75 8.61 -12.03
C THR A 453 -1.82 8.11 -13.12
N VAL A 454 -1.30 6.90 -12.95
CA VAL A 454 -0.42 6.24 -13.93
C VAL A 454 -1.12 5.00 -14.45
N GLY A 455 -1.33 4.93 -15.77
CA GLY A 455 -2.00 3.78 -16.39
C GLY A 455 -3.41 3.49 -15.86
N GLY A 456 -4.11 4.52 -15.35
CA GLY A 456 -5.44 4.39 -14.73
C GLY A 456 -5.43 3.96 -13.26
N LYS A 457 -4.25 3.75 -12.64
CA LYS A 457 -4.11 3.49 -11.21
C LYS A 457 -3.70 4.77 -10.48
N LYS A 458 -4.38 5.09 -9.38
CA LYS A 458 -4.04 6.21 -8.51
C LYS A 458 -2.93 5.82 -7.53
N TYR A 459 -1.96 6.70 -7.37
CA TYR A 459 -0.90 6.66 -6.38
C TYR A 459 -1.00 7.91 -5.53
N SER A 460 -0.84 7.76 -4.21
CA SER A 460 -0.82 8.86 -3.25
C SER A 460 0.35 8.67 -2.32
N PHE A 461 1.15 9.70 -2.11
CA PHE A 461 2.22 9.71 -1.12
C PHE A 461 2.36 11.10 -0.49
N GLU A 462 2.84 11.12 0.75
CA GLU A 462 3.14 12.35 1.48
C GLU A 462 4.60 12.76 1.22
N PHE A 463 4.80 14.05 0.97
CA PHE A 463 6.11 14.68 0.93
C PHE A 463 6.05 15.93 1.80
N ALA A 464 7.05 16.15 2.64
CA ALA A 464 7.07 17.30 3.53
C ALA A 464 8.45 17.98 3.50
N ASP A 465 8.47 19.30 3.38
CA ASP A 465 9.71 20.06 3.28
C ASP A 465 10.58 19.93 4.54
N GLU A 466 9.96 19.68 5.70
CA GLU A 466 10.63 19.54 6.99
C GLU A 466 11.34 18.19 7.18
N ASN A 467 11.01 17.20 6.36
CA ASN A 467 11.59 15.86 6.42
C ASN A 467 12.97 15.81 5.75
N ILE A 468 13.72 14.76 6.08
CA ILE A 468 15.02 14.47 5.44
C ILE A 468 14.90 13.18 4.67
N TYR A 469 15.30 13.18 3.40
CA TYR A 469 15.15 12.08 2.48
C TYR A 469 16.51 11.55 2.04
N LEU A 470 16.61 10.24 1.83
CA LEU A 470 17.75 9.67 1.12
C LEU A 470 17.67 10.07 -0.36
N ASN A 471 18.65 10.85 -0.82
CA ASN A 471 18.85 11.12 -2.21
C ASN A 471 19.55 9.93 -2.88
N ASN A 472 18.78 9.12 -3.61
CA ASN A 472 19.30 7.94 -4.29
C ASN A 472 20.29 8.26 -5.42
N ALA A 473 20.39 9.53 -5.85
CA ALA A 473 21.38 9.92 -6.85
C ALA A 473 22.82 9.73 -6.34
N GLY A 474 23.10 10.22 -5.14
CA GLY A 474 24.44 10.18 -4.51
C GLY A 474 24.53 9.37 -3.22
N MET A 475 23.43 8.74 -2.78
CA MET A 475 23.29 8.12 -1.46
C MET A 475 23.59 9.11 -0.31
N THR A 476 23.25 10.38 -0.53
CA THR A 476 23.34 11.47 0.45
C THR A 476 21.98 11.74 1.07
N PHE A 477 21.90 12.65 2.03
CA PHE A 477 20.66 13.08 2.63
C PHE A 477 20.34 14.50 2.20
N ASN A 478 19.08 14.77 1.88
CA ASN A 478 18.59 16.10 1.52
C ASN A 478 17.33 16.39 2.32
N ARG A 479 17.13 17.63 2.77
CA ARG A 479 15.83 18.09 3.25
C ARG A 479 14.83 18.14 2.09
N GLY A 480 13.53 18.15 2.37
CA GLY A 480 12.50 18.21 1.34
C GLY A 480 12.64 19.45 0.42
N ASP A 481 13.10 20.57 0.98
CA ASP A 481 13.45 21.80 0.23
C ASP A 481 14.66 21.67 -0.71
N GLY A 482 15.30 20.49 -0.74
CA GLY A 482 16.43 20.15 -1.58
C GLY A 482 17.80 20.48 -1.00
N THR A 483 17.88 21.13 0.16
CA THR A 483 19.16 21.44 0.82
C THR A 483 19.86 20.16 1.27
N GLU A 484 21.18 20.06 1.05
CA GLU A 484 21.96 18.91 1.50
C GLU A 484 22.01 18.88 3.04
N PHE A 485 21.71 17.72 3.61
CA PHE A 485 21.75 17.46 5.04
C PHE A 485 22.96 16.57 5.36
N THR A 486 23.81 17.02 6.29
CA THR A 486 25.01 16.28 6.69
C THR A 486 25.05 16.11 8.21
N ASP A 487 25.27 14.87 8.64
CA ASP A 487 25.48 14.49 10.04
C ASP A 487 26.46 13.29 10.07
N GLU A 488 27.55 13.38 10.84
CA GLU A 488 28.59 12.35 10.85
C GLU A 488 28.12 11.00 11.41
N LEU A 489 27.06 11.01 12.23
CA LEU A 489 26.48 9.82 12.83
C LEU A 489 25.43 9.17 11.93
N LEU A 490 24.92 9.89 10.94
CA LEU A 490 23.90 9.42 10.01
C LEU A 490 24.54 8.76 8.77
N LYS A 491 24.19 7.50 8.51
CA LYS A 491 24.70 6.74 7.36
C LYS A 491 23.62 5.85 6.77
N TYR A 492 23.63 5.66 5.47
CA TYR A 492 22.78 4.67 4.80
C TYR A 492 23.54 3.35 4.56
N SER A 493 22.93 2.23 4.95
CA SER A 493 23.45 0.89 4.70
C SER A 493 22.72 0.25 3.53
N VAL A 494 23.41 0.12 2.39
CA VAL A 494 22.85 -0.51 1.18
C VAL A 494 22.50 -1.99 1.41
N GLU A 495 23.31 -2.71 2.19
CA GLU A 495 23.10 -4.14 2.50
C GLU A 495 21.82 -4.36 3.30
N LYS A 496 21.52 -3.45 4.22
CA LYS A 496 20.35 -3.53 5.11
C LYS A 496 19.14 -2.78 4.59
N ASP A 497 19.31 -2.00 3.53
CA ASP A 497 18.31 -1.04 3.01
C ASP A 497 17.71 -0.17 4.13
N ALA A 498 18.60 0.40 4.96
CA ALA A 498 18.21 1.12 6.16
C ALA A 498 19.16 2.27 6.50
N ILE A 499 18.59 3.36 7.01
CA ILE A 499 19.32 4.46 7.64
C ILE A 499 19.76 4.03 9.04
N THR A 500 21.01 4.36 9.34
CA THR A 500 21.63 4.14 10.64
C THR A 500 22.03 5.47 11.27
N TYR A 501 21.77 5.61 12.57
CA TYR A 501 22.20 6.76 13.37
C TYR A 501 22.87 6.27 14.64
N ASN A 502 24.12 6.71 14.89
CA ASN A 502 24.91 6.28 16.05
C ASN A 502 25.00 4.75 16.21
N GLY A 503 25.07 4.03 15.09
CA GLY A 503 25.14 2.55 15.05
C GLY A 503 23.79 1.83 15.22
N LEU A 504 22.70 2.53 15.52
CA LEU A 504 21.35 1.97 15.55
C LEU A 504 20.73 2.07 14.16
N SER A 505 20.04 1.00 13.73
CA SER A 505 19.40 0.91 12.42
C SER A 505 17.94 0.57 12.59
N ASN A 506 17.06 1.21 11.80
CA ASN A 506 15.65 0.83 11.72
C ASN A 506 15.40 -0.20 10.60
N GLU A 507 15.91 -1.42 10.78
CA GLU A 507 15.70 -2.53 9.82
C GLU A 507 14.26 -3.10 9.92
N ASN A 508 13.68 -3.02 11.10
CA ASN A 508 12.34 -3.50 11.42
C ASN A 508 11.42 -2.30 11.62
N GLU A 509 10.50 -2.07 10.69
CA GLU A 509 9.54 -0.95 10.69
C GLU A 509 8.77 -0.81 12.02
N ASN A 510 8.71 -1.87 12.84
CA ASN A 510 8.08 -1.89 14.17
C ASN A 510 9.01 -1.38 15.31
N LYS A 511 10.18 -0.81 15.00
CA LYS A 511 11.04 -0.22 16.02
C LYS A 511 11.22 1.27 15.74
N ASN A 512 10.82 2.10 16.69
CA ASN A 512 11.08 3.53 16.62
C ASN A 512 12.52 3.82 17.05
N VAL A 513 13.27 4.49 16.18
CA VAL A 513 14.59 5.05 16.48
C VAL A 513 14.52 6.54 16.19
N PHE A 514 15.09 7.37 17.06
CA PHE A 514 14.97 8.82 17.00
C PHE A 514 16.31 9.52 16.88
N MET A 515 16.29 10.68 16.24
CA MET A 515 17.44 11.56 16.08
C MET A 515 17.01 12.99 16.43
N VAL A 516 17.87 13.72 17.14
CA VAL A 516 17.69 15.16 17.38
C VAL A 516 18.76 15.91 16.60
N ASN A 517 18.33 16.90 15.82
CA ASN A 517 19.22 17.82 15.12
C ASN A 517 18.65 19.23 15.21
N GLU A 518 19.46 20.20 15.64
CA GLU A 518 19.05 21.62 15.76
C GLU A 518 17.72 21.83 16.52
N ASN A 519 17.48 21.04 17.57
CA ASN A 519 16.26 21.05 18.39
C ASN A 519 14.99 20.51 17.68
N THR A 520 15.13 19.93 16.49
CA THR A 520 14.08 19.16 15.80
C THR A 520 14.24 17.68 16.11
N LEU A 521 13.12 17.02 16.42
CA LEU A 521 13.07 15.58 16.67
C LEU A 521 12.58 14.84 15.42
N TYR A 522 13.37 13.87 14.98
CA TYR A 522 13.10 13.05 13.82
C TYR A 522 12.95 11.59 14.21
N LYS A 523 11.99 10.91 13.58
CA LYS A 523 11.86 9.45 13.56
C LYS A 523 12.59 8.89 12.34
N LEU A 524 13.48 7.94 12.57
CA LEU A 524 14.18 7.24 11.49
C LEU A 524 13.26 6.22 10.82
N MET A 525 13.11 6.35 9.51
CA MET A 525 12.50 5.35 8.63
C MET A 525 13.60 4.71 7.77
N ARG A 526 13.27 3.68 6.98
CA ARG A 526 14.25 2.96 6.13
C ARG A 526 15.04 3.86 5.18
N ARG A 527 14.39 4.86 4.56
CA ARG A 527 14.97 5.75 3.53
C ARG A 527 14.66 7.25 3.73
N GLN A 528 14.12 7.61 4.88
CA GLN A 528 13.84 9.00 5.24
C GLN A 528 13.84 9.18 6.76
N LEU A 529 13.94 10.42 7.22
CA LEU A 529 13.72 10.83 8.59
C LEU A 529 12.47 11.71 8.58
N VAL A 530 11.47 11.30 9.33
CA VAL A 530 10.18 11.99 9.40
C VAL A 530 10.18 12.84 10.66
N GLN A 531 9.92 14.14 10.53
CA GLN A 531 9.72 15.00 11.68
C GLN A 531 8.54 14.47 12.48
N VAL A 532 8.69 14.37 13.80
CA VAL A 532 7.63 13.82 14.64
C VAL A 532 6.48 14.82 14.82
N ASP A 533 5.27 14.30 15.08
CA ASP A 533 4.10 15.12 15.38
C ASP A 533 4.23 15.84 16.73
N SER A 534 3.30 16.73 17.04
CA SER A 534 3.28 17.41 18.34
C SER A 534 2.95 16.45 19.48
N GLY A 535 3.60 16.62 20.63
CA GLY A 535 3.38 15.78 21.82
C GLY A 535 4.65 15.53 22.63
N LEU A 536 4.54 14.79 23.73
CA LEU A 536 5.69 14.42 24.57
C LEU A 536 6.40 13.17 24.03
N TYR A 537 7.72 13.28 23.85
CA TYR A 537 8.62 12.19 23.51
C TYR A 537 9.62 12.01 24.64
N VAL A 538 9.55 10.86 25.31
CA VAL A 538 10.54 10.41 26.29
C VAL A 538 11.38 9.31 25.65
N ILE A 539 12.65 9.63 25.39
CA ILE A 539 13.58 8.79 24.62
C ILE A 539 14.83 8.59 25.47
N ASP A 540 15.29 7.35 25.57
CA ASP A 540 16.57 7.00 26.19
C ASP A 540 17.45 6.32 25.14
N ASN A 541 18.71 6.78 24.98
CA ASN A 541 19.65 6.22 24.01
C ASN A 541 19.08 6.06 22.59
N ASN A 542 18.39 7.10 22.08
CA ASN A 542 17.73 7.15 20.76
C ASN A 542 16.58 6.15 20.54
N VAL A 543 16.12 5.45 21.58
CA VAL A 543 14.96 4.56 21.54
C VAL A 543 13.89 5.00 22.56
N PRO A 544 12.63 4.58 22.43
CA PRO A 544 11.59 4.96 23.38
C PRO A 544 11.95 4.53 24.82
N PHE A 545 11.74 5.43 25.78
CA PHE A 545 11.91 5.12 27.19
C PHE A 545 10.92 4.04 27.65
N ALA A 546 11.42 3.05 28.41
CA ALA A 546 10.68 1.83 28.73
C ALA A 546 10.76 1.39 30.21
N ASP A 547 11.49 2.10 31.06
CA ASP A 547 11.66 1.70 32.47
C ASP A 547 10.38 1.93 33.27
N THR A 548 9.92 0.92 34.01
CA THR A 548 8.77 1.03 34.93
C THR A 548 9.17 1.40 36.36
N GLU A 549 10.47 1.34 36.67
CA GLU A 549 11.03 1.89 37.91
C GLU A 549 11.33 3.38 37.74
N TRP A 550 11.37 4.12 38.85
CA TRP A 550 11.71 5.54 38.84
C TRP A 550 13.16 5.75 38.39
N THR A 551 13.34 6.29 37.18
CA THR A 551 14.64 6.53 36.56
C THR A 551 14.86 8.03 36.38
N LYS A 552 16.05 8.51 36.77
CA LYS A 552 16.51 9.85 36.38
C LYS A 552 17.14 9.73 35.00
N LEU A 553 16.58 10.45 34.05
CA LEU A 553 17.08 10.53 32.68
C LEU A 553 18.42 11.27 32.66
N ASP A 554 19.40 10.74 31.95
CA ASP A 554 20.76 11.30 31.89
C ASP A 554 20.95 12.20 30.66
N ASP A 555 22.16 12.70 30.44
CA ASP A 555 22.48 13.58 29.31
C ASP A 555 22.32 12.90 27.92
N SER A 556 22.19 11.56 27.87
CA SER A 556 21.96 10.80 26.63
C SER A 556 20.48 10.62 26.31
N SER A 557 19.61 10.87 27.30
CA SER A 557 18.16 10.86 27.13
C SER A 557 17.67 12.14 26.45
N ILE A 558 16.66 12.00 25.60
CA ILE A 558 15.98 13.12 24.95
C ILE A 558 14.58 13.22 25.57
N LEU A 559 14.34 14.32 26.29
CA LEU A 559 13.02 14.70 26.77
C LEU A 559 12.54 15.90 25.97
N CYS A 560 11.56 15.67 25.09
CA CYS A 560 11.12 16.66 24.12
C CYS A 560 9.59 16.75 24.12
N TYR A 561 9.04 17.90 24.50
CA TYR A 561 7.69 18.24 24.05
C TYR A 561 7.82 18.86 22.66
N ASN A 562 7.50 18.10 21.62
CA ASN A 562 7.54 18.58 20.25
C ASN A 562 6.32 19.48 20.00
N ASP A 563 6.57 20.69 19.53
CA ASP A 563 5.57 21.72 19.25
C ASP A 563 5.95 22.33 17.91
N ASP A 564 5.13 22.09 16.89
CA ASP A 564 5.42 22.54 15.52
C ASP A 564 6.82 22.11 15.04
N GLY A 565 7.13 20.83 15.30
CA GLY A 565 8.36 20.21 14.82
C GLY A 565 9.64 20.56 15.60
N LYS A 566 9.55 21.28 16.72
CA LYS A 566 10.71 21.60 17.57
C LYS A 566 10.45 21.25 19.04
N CYS A 567 11.50 20.86 19.75
CA CYS A 567 11.44 20.63 21.19
C CYS A 567 11.24 21.95 21.95
N ASN A 568 10.07 22.14 22.54
CA ASN A 568 9.71 23.33 23.29
C ASN A 568 10.02 23.13 24.78
N ALA A 569 11.19 23.60 25.20
CA ALA A 569 11.65 23.50 26.58
C ALA A 569 10.77 24.29 27.58
N GLU A 570 10.13 25.38 27.15
CA GLU A 570 9.23 26.17 27.99
C GLU A 570 7.95 25.37 28.29
N LYS A 571 7.25 24.89 27.26
CA LYS A 571 6.06 24.03 27.44
C LYS A 571 6.38 22.78 28.26
N LEU A 572 7.50 22.13 27.98
CA LEU A 572 7.95 20.95 28.73
C LEU A 572 8.09 21.24 30.22
N ASN A 573 8.84 22.28 30.59
CA ASN A 573 9.13 22.58 32.00
C ASN A 573 7.95 23.26 32.73
N ASP A 574 7.20 24.11 32.04
CA ASP A 574 6.16 24.93 32.67
C ASP A 574 4.78 24.29 32.70
N VAL A 575 4.50 23.34 31.80
CA VAL A 575 3.22 22.64 31.72
C VAL A 575 3.42 21.17 32.06
N TYR A 576 4.15 20.43 31.22
CA TYR A 576 4.16 18.96 31.26
C TYR A 576 4.86 18.38 32.48
N LYS A 577 6.04 18.90 32.86
CA LYS A 577 6.74 18.49 34.09
C LYS A 577 5.94 18.74 35.37
N LYS A 578 4.87 19.54 35.34
CA LYS A 578 4.00 19.78 36.52
C LYS A 578 2.77 18.87 36.55
N LYS A 579 2.54 18.07 35.50
CA LYS A 579 1.45 17.10 35.40
C LYS A 579 1.95 15.72 35.80
N LYS A 580 1.06 14.90 36.37
CA LYS A 580 1.43 13.60 36.93
C LYS A 580 1.59 12.54 35.85
N TYR A 581 0.57 12.36 35.00
CA TYR A 581 0.60 11.39 33.90
C TYR A 581 0.51 12.10 32.54
N ILE A 582 1.26 11.61 31.56
CA ILE A 582 1.35 12.21 30.22
C ILE A 582 1.45 11.08 29.19
N ILE A 583 0.80 11.25 28.03
CA ILE A 583 0.95 10.31 26.91
C ILE A 583 2.35 10.47 26.31
N ASN A 584 3.09 9.36 26.18
CA ASN A 584 4.37 9.34 25.51
C ASN A 584 4.21 8.84 24.07
N LYS A 585 4.52 9.72 23.12
CA LYS A 585 4.42 9.49 21.67
C LYS A 585 5.66 8.82 21.06
N ALA A 586 6.70 8.58 21.86
CA ALA A 586 7.90 7.92 21.36
C ALA A 586 7.67 6.44 21.02
N THR A 587 6.75 5.77 21.70
CA THR A 587 6.48 4.35 21.52
C THR A 587 5.59 4.07 20.31
N GLU A 588 5.70 2.87 19.72
CA GLU A 588 4.84 2.45 18.61
C GLU A 588 3.38 2.22 19.06
N LYS A 589 3.22 1.48 20.15
CA LYS A 589 1.95 1.43 20.89
C LYS A 589 1.85 2.67 21.78
N LEU A 590 0.64 3.11 22.11
CA LEU A 590 0.45 4.15 23.12
C LEU A 590 1.19 3.76 24.41
N SER A 591 1.81 4.73 25.06
CA SER A 591 2.39 4.54 26.39
C SER A 591 2.09 5.77 27.24
N ILE A 592 2.10 5.56 28.57
CA ILE A 592 1.88 6.62 29.55
C ILE A 592 3.13 6.68 30.40
N VAL A 593 3.62 7.89 30.62
CA VAL A 593 4.71 8.14 31.57
C VAL A 593 4.19 8.90 32.77
N GLU A 594 4.76 8.59 33.93
CA GLU A 594 4.55 9.34 35.17
C GLU A 594 5.82 10.13 35.51
N HIS A 595 5.63 11.37 35.96
CA HIS A 595 6.71 12.25 36.38
C HIS A 595 6.62 12.56 37.87
N ASP A 596 7.69 12.28 38.60
CA ASP A 596 7.87 12.72 39.98
C ASP A 596 8.55 14.09 39.99
N VAL A 597 7.79 15.11 40.36
CA VAL A 597 8.25 16.51 40.41
C VAL A 597 9.32 16.74 41.49
N GLU A 598 9.29 15.99 42.60
CA GLU A 598 10.22 16.18 43.70
C GLU A 598 11.60 15.58 43.39
N GLU A 599 11.62 14.41 42.74
CA GLU A 599 12.84 13.70 42.40
C GLU A 599 13.36 13.96 40.98
N ASP A 600 12.57 14.62 40.13
CA ASP A 600 12.81 14.80 38.67
C ASP A 600 13.12 13.45 38.00
N SER A 601 12.29 12.45 38.29
CA SER A 601 12.40 11.09 37.77
C SER A 601 11.15 10.70 36.99
N TRP A 602 11.33 9.80 36.04
CA TRP A 602 10.30 9.32 35.13
C TRP A 602 10.15 7.81 35.23
N ARG A 603 8.96 7.32 34.95
CA ARG A 603 8.69 5.90 34.75
C ARG A 603 7.57 5.71 33.73
N VAL A 604 7.58 4.59 33.03
CA VAL A 604 6.42 4.11 32.28
C VAL A 604 5.42 3.53 33.26
N VAL A 605 4.16 3.92 33.09
CA VAL A 605 3.05 3.41 33.90
C VAL A 605 2.74 1.99 33.46
N ASP A 606 2.91 1.04 34.38
CA ASP A 606 2.53 -0.37 34.20
C ASP A 606 1.37 -0.79 35.12
N GLU A 607 0.89 0.12 35.98
CA GLU A 607 -0.19 -0.17 36.91
C GLU A 607 -1.56 -0.18 36.22
N ASP A 608 -2.27 -1.31 36.40
CA ASP A 608 -3.62 -1.49 35.88
C ASP A 608 -4.57 -0.38 36.34
N GLY A 609 -5.27 0.24 35.39
CA GLY A 609 -6.16 1.35 35.68
C GLY A 609 -6.67 2.08 34.45
N TYR A 610 -7.52 3.07 34.70
CA TYR A 610 -7.97 4.02 33.69
C TYR A 610 -7.31 5.37 33.95
N TYR A 611 -6.77 5.95 32.88
CA TYR A 611 -6.04 7.20 32.87
C TYR A 611 -6.75 8.15 31.91
N PHE A 612 -7.04 9.34 32.39
CA PHE A 612 -7.89 10.30 31.70
C PHE A 612 -7.07 11.52 31.35
N PHE A 613 -7.11 11.93 30.08
CA PHE A 613 -6.29 13.00 29.54
C PHE A 613 -7.16 14.11 28.95
N PHE A 614 -6.63 15.32 29.04
CA PHE A 614 -7.20 16.53 28.45
C PHE A 614 -6.82 16.64 26.96
N GLU A 615 -7.36 17.64 26.24
CA GLU A 615 -7.08 17.92 24.82
C GLU A 615 -5.55 17.99 24.51
N ASP A 616 -4.74 18.41 25.48
CA ASP A 616 -3.28 18.56 25.36
C ASP A 616 -2.49 17.32 25.87
N GLU A 617 -3.12 16.15 25.98
CA GLU A 617 -2.47 14.85 26.25
C GLU A 617 -1.78 14.68 27.63
N TYR A 618 -2.06 15.58 28.58
CA TYR A 618 -1.71 15.39 29.99
C TYR A 618 -2.94 15.01 30.82
N SER A 619 -2.69 14.39 31.99
CA SER A 619 -3.75 13.90 32.87
C SER A 619 -4.69 15.01 33.34
N ILE A 620 -6.00 14.73 33.33
CA ILE A 620 -7.01 15.64 33.88
C ILE A 620 -6.75 15.97 35.35
N SER A 621 -7.29 17.10 35.80
CA SER A 621 -7.18 17.55 37.18
C SER A 621 -8.45 18.26 37.64
N SER A 622 -8.51 18.64 38.91
CA SER A 622 -9.67 19.38 39.41
C SER A 622 -9.86 20.78 38.80
N SER A 623 -8.84 21.34 38.15
CA SER A 623 -8.94 22.59 37.38
C SER A 623 -9.22 22.34 35.89
N ASP A 624 -8.75 21.22 35.35
CA ASP A 624 -8.84 20.82 33.95
C ASP A 624 -9.53 19.45 33.88
N ASN A 625 -10.86 19.44 34.01
CA ASN A 625 -11.65 18.22 34.27
C ASN A 625 -12.36 17.65 33.03
N ARG A 626 -12.18 18.26 31.86
CA ARG A 626 -12.74 17.75 30.59
C ARG A 626 -11.97 16.52 30.15
N VAL A 627 -12.68 15.48 29.74
CA VAL A 627 -12.09 14.23 29.28
C VAL A 627 -12.10 14.23 27.76
N GLU A 628 -10.92 14.17 27.15
CA GLU A 628 -10.79 14.03 25.69
C GLU A 628 -10.33 12.60 25.34
N THR A 629 -9.25 12.14 25.95
CA THR A 629 -8.66 10.83 25.68
C THR A 629 -8.70 9.97 26.94
N VAL A 630 -9.10 8.71 26.81
CA VAL A 630 -9.10 7.74 27.91
C VAL A 630 -8.25 6.54 27.53
N LEU A 631 -7.21 6.29 28.31
CA LEU A 631 -6.32 5.16 28.14
C LEU A 631 -6.48 4.20 29.31
N GLN A 632 -6.54 2.92 29.00
CA GLN A 632 -6.58 1.86 30.00
C GLN A 632 -5.24 1.12 30.00
N VAL A 633 -4.62 0.97 31.17
CA VAL A 633 -3.45 0.10 31.35
C VAL A 633 -3.93 -1.24 31.87
N GLU A 634 -3.48 -2.33 31.24
CA GLU A 634 -3.76 -3.71 31.63
C GLU A 634 -2.57 -4.63 31.39
N ASN A 635 -2.07 -5.24 32.48
CA ASN A 635 -0.85 -6.03 32.49
C ASN A 635 0.32 -5.28 31.81
N GLY A 636 0.42 -3.97 32.05
CA GLY A 636 1.41 -3.08 31.43
C GLY A 636 1.16 -2.67 29.98
N ASN A 637 0.08 -3.12 29.34
CA ASN A 637 -0.29 -2.69 27.99
C ASN A 637 -1.27 -1.53 28.04
N VAL A 638 -1.04 -0.50 27.23
CA VAL A 638 -1.93 0.67 27.12
C VAL A 638 -2.89 0.51 25.94
N ILE A 639 -4.18 0.69 26.21
CA ILE A 639 -5.27 0.54 25.26
C ILE A 639 -6.06 1.85 25.20
N ASP A 640 -6.30 2.36 23.99
CA ASP A 640 -7.21 3.49 23.79
C ASP A 640 -8.67 3.04 23.91
N VAL A 641 -9.39 3.62 24.86
CA VAL A 641 -10.81 3.35 25.14
C VAL A 641 -11.68 4.60 25.00
N THR A 642 -11.18 5.61 24.29
CA THR A 642 -11.88 6.88 24.06
C THR A 642 -13.22 6.68 23.33
N ASP A 643 -13.23 5.95 22.22
CA ASP A 643 -14.42 5.78 21.36
C ASP A 643 -15.38 4.62 21.74
N ARG A 644 -15.12 3.91 22.85
CA ARG A 644 -15.83 2.64 23.11
C ARG A 644 -17.16 2.86 23.84
N ALA A 645 -18.27 2.60 23.13
CA ALA A 645 -19.63 2.44 23.67
C ALA A 645 -19.79 1.35 24.77
N ASN A 646 -18.71 0.65 25.14
CA ASN A 646 -18.64 -0.41 26.15
C ASN A 646 -18.11 0.08 27.52
N ALA A 647 -17.68 1.33 27.64
CA ALA A 647 -17.21 1.93 28.89
C ALA A 647 -18.36 2.45 29.78
N GLU A 648 -19.54 1.82 29.72
CA GLU A 648 -20.67 2.23 30.56
C GLU A 648 -20.39 1.92 32.02
N GLY A 649 -20.13 2.96 32.81
CA GLY A 649 -19.70 2.80 34.18
C GLY A 649 -19.14 4.06 34.82
N PHE A 650 -18.61 3.89 36.02
CA PHE A 650 -18.02 4.95 36.82
C PHE A 650 -16.57 4.62 37.14
N TYR A 651 -15.72 5.65 37.08
CA TYR A 651 -14.28 5.52 37.13
C TYR A 651 -13.70 6.59 38.05
N LEU A 652 -12.74 6.18 38.87
CA LEU A 652 -12.03 7.05 39.81
C LEU A 652 -10.62 7.33 39.30
N PHE A 653 -10.26 8.60 39.27
CA PHE A 653 -8.93 9.05 38.86
C PHE A 653 -8.53 10.30 39.67
N GLU A 654 -7.46 10.21 40.47
CA GLU A 654 -6.94 11.33 41.27
C GLU A 654 -8.00 12.10 42.11
N GLY A 655 -8.94 11.36 42.71
CA GLY A 655 -10.03 11.95 43.51
C GLY A 655 -11.18 12.56 42.70
N LEU A 656 -11.17 12.36 41.39
CA LEU A 656 -12.25 12.70 40.47
C LEU A 656 -13.06 11.44 40.13
N MET A 657 -14.36 11.61 39.90
CA MET A 657 -15.29 10.62 39.38
C MET A 657 -15.62 10.98 37.93
N ILE A 658 -15.51 9.98 37.05
CA ILE A 658 -15.82 10.10 35.63
C ILE A 658 -16.89 9.07 35.30
N GLU A 659 -17.91 9.49 34.57
CA GLU A 659 -18.94 8.61 34.02
C GLU A 659 -18.65 8.36 32.54
N GLY A 660 -18.63 7.09 32.15
CA GLY A 660 -18.75 6.69 30.76
C GLY A 660 -20.18 6.20 30.53
N ASN A 661 -20.84 6.70 29.47
CA ASN A 661 -22.19 6.31 29.12
C ASN A 661 -22.30 5.99 27.62
N SER A 662 -23.52 5.70 27.13
CA SER A 662 -23.75 5.36 25.72
C SER A 662 -23.42 6.48 24.71
N LEU A 663 -23.28 7.73 25.17
CA LEU A 663 -22.99 8.91 24.35
C LEU A 663 -21.51 9.29 24.37
N GLY A 664 -20.73 8.81 25.34
CA GLY A 664 -19.31 9.10 25.49
C GLY A 664 -18.87 9.23 26.95
N TRP A 665 -17.76 9.92 27.16
CA TRP A 665 -17.21 10.25 28.47
C TRP A 665 -17.72 11.62 28.92
N GLU A 666 -18.18 11.71 30.17
CA GLU A 666 -18.62 12.96 30.78
C GLU A 666 -17.45 13.69 31.47
N ASP A 667 -17.62 15.00 31.70
CA ASP A 667 -16.65 15.80 32.46
C ASP A 667 -16.46 15.27 33.88
N ALA A 668 -15.22 15.20 34.34
CA ALA A 668 -14.88 14.66 35.65
C ALA A 668 -15.37 15.57 36.79
N GLN A 669 -15.94 14.97 37.83
CA GLN A 669 -16.44 15.69 39.01
C GLN A 669 -15.63 15.33 40.26
N LYS A 670 -15.51 16.27 41.21
CA LYS A 670 -14.86 15.96 42.51
C LYS A 670 -15.68 14.91 43.25
N THR A 671 -15.01 13.88 43.75
CA THR A 671 -15.65 12.88 44.61
C THR A 671 -16.16 13.49 45.91
N ASN A 672 -17.37 13.13 46.32
CA ASN A 672 -17.93 13.47 47.63
C ASN A 672 -18.05 12.18 48.44
N ASN A 673 -17.35 12.07 49.58
CA ASN A 673 -17.49 10.92 50.47
C ASN A 673 -18.90 10.91 51.10
N ASN A 674 -19.70 9.92 50.71
CA ASN A 674 -21.11 9.79 51.06
C ASN A 674 -21.46 8.42 51.66
N VAL A 675 -20.44 7.62 52.04
CA VAL A 675 -20.59 6.34 52.76
C VAL A 675 -19.96 6.40 54.15
N PHE A 676 -20.71 6.02 55.19
CA PHE A 676 -20.16 5.74 56.52
C PHE A 676 -19.82 4.24 56.64
N VAL A 677 -18.53 3.91 56.46
CA VAL A 677 -17.98 2.54 56.33
C VAL A 677 -18.35 1.59 57.50
N ASN A 678 -18.68 2.12 58.68
CA ASN A 678 -18.94 1.32 59.87
C ASN A 678 -20.28 0.55 59.87
N GLU A 679 -21.17 0.77 58.89
CA GLU A 679 -22.46 0.05 58.78
C GLU A 679 -22.66 -0.71 57.45
N GLY A 680 -21.79 -0.51 56.44
CA GLY A 680 -21.91 -1.14 55.13
C GLY A 680 -23.16 -0.75 54.32
N ASN A 681 -23.88 0.30 54.76
CA ASN A 681 -25.09 0.79 54.12
C ASN A 681 -24.80 2.08 53.37
N CYS A 682 -25.04 2.08 52.06
CA CYS A 682 -25.14 3.28 51.26
C CYS A 682 -26.53 3.88 51.37
N GLU A 683 -26.63 5.14 51.78
CA GLU A 683 -27.90 5.88 51.94
C GLU A 683 -28.42 6.46 50.61
N ALA A 684 -27.60 6.50 49.56
CA ALA A 684 -27.94 7.10 48.26
C ALA A 684 -28.64 6.14 47.28
N TYR A 685 -28.69 4.83 47.57
CA TYR A 685 -29.32 3.85 46.69
C TYR A 685 -30.78 3.56 47.08
N GLU A 686 -31.72 4.04 46.27
CA GLU A 686 -33.05 3.43 46.19
C GLU A 686 -32.99 2.21 45.23
N PRO A 687 -33.53 1.02 45.59
CA PRO A 687 -33.37 -0.23 44.82
C PRO A 687 -33.88 -0.22 43.36
N ASP A 688 -34.65 0.81 42.97
CA ASP A 688 -35.37 0.90 41.70
C ASP A 688 -35.04 2.18 40.88
N VAL A 689 -33.98 2.92 41.22
CA VAL A 689 -33.59 4.18 40.54
C VAL A 689 -32.36 3.96 39.65
N ASP A 690 -32.38 4.52 38.44
CA ASP A 690 -31.22 4.53 37.54
C ASP A 690 -30.01 5.19 38.23
N ILE A 691 -28.83 4.58 38.09
CA ILE A 691 -27.59 5.05 38.73
C ILE A 691 -27.10 6.28 37.96
N ASP A 692 -27.19 7.44 38.60
CA ASP A 692 -26.64 8.74 38.14
C ASP A 692 -25.52 9.18 39.10
N ASN A 693 -24.62 10.06 38.67
CA ASN A 693 -23.43 10.54 39.41
C ASN A 693 -23.74 11.00 40.85
N GLY A 694 -24.93 11.55 41.10
CA GLY A 694 -25.37 11.99 42.42
C GLY A 694 -25.72 10.87 43.41
N ASN A 695 -25.87 9.64 42.93
CA ASN A 695 -26.37 8.49 43.70
C ASN A 695 -25.33 7.38 43.93
N LEU A 696 -24.08 7.54 43.47
CA LEU A 696 -23.01 6.58 43.73
C LEU A 696 -22.43 6.73 45.12
N CYS A 697 -22.17 5.58 45.73
CA CYS A 697 -21.55 5.50 47.03
C CYS A 697 -20.04 5.25 46.91
N TYR A 698 -19.28 6.24 47.36
CA TYR A 698 -17.83 6.23 47.40
C TYR A 698 -17.33 6.30 48.85
N SER A 699 -16.30 5.49 49.14
CA SER A 699 -15.51 5.56 50.37
C SER A 699 -14.05 5.79 50.02
N GLY A 700 -13.42 6.80 50.62
CA GLY A 700 -11.98 7.03 50.46
C GLY A 700 -11.10 5.82 50.81
N GLU A 701 -11.53 4.98 51.75
CA GLU A 701 -10.81 3.74 52.10
C GLU A 701 -11.20 2.55 51.20
N GLY A 702 -12.50 2.40 50.89
CA GLY A 702 -13.07 1.19 50.23
C GLY A 702 -13.36 1.30 48.73
N GLY A 703 -13.19 2.47 48.11
CA GLY A 703 -13.45 2.70 46.68
C GLY A 703 -14.94 2.85 46.31
N VAL A 704 -15.29 2.46 45.09
CA VAL A 704 -16.68 2.46 44.57
C VAL A 704 -17.47 1.28 45.13
N CYS A 705 -18.71 1.51 45.60
CA CYS A 705 -19.61 0.44 46.04
C CYS A 705 -20.35 -0.24 44.88
N VAL A 706 -20.48 -1.58 44.93
CA VAL A 706 -21.42 -2.36 44.10
C VAL A 706 -22.62 -2.85 44.91
N LEU A 707 -23.85 -2.64 44.42
CA LEU A 707 -25.09 -3.02 45.10
C LEU A 707 -25.25 -4.55 45.24
N ARG A 708 -25.60 -5.04 46.44
CA ARG A 708 -25.99 -6.44 46.69
C ARG A 708 -27.49 -6.67 46.48
N ASN A 709 -27.86 -7.87 46.03
CA ASN A 709 -29.26 -8.28 45.86
C ASN A 709 -29.97 -8.37 47.24
N THR A 710 -30.98 -7.54 47.50
CA THR A 710 -31.63 -7.31 48.81
C THR A 710 -32.56 -8.43 49.30
N LYS A 711 -32.45 -9.65 48.76
CA LYS A 711 -33.30 -10.79 49.16
C LYS A 711 -32.58 -11.74 50.11
N GLN A 712 -32.29 -11.31 51.33
CA GLN A 712 -32.23 -12.22 52.49
C GLN A 712 -32.33 -11.43 53.80
N GLY A 713 -33.38 -11.71 54.57
CA GLY A 713 -33.67 -11.03 55.83
C GLY A 713 -32.54 -11.19 56.85
N GLY A 714 -31.82 -10.10 57.07
CA GLY A 714 -30.78 -9.91 58.09
C GLY A 714 -30.15 -8.54 57.89
N VAL A 715 -29.64 -7.92 58.95
CA VAL A 715 -28.90 -6.65 58.88
C VAL A 715 -27.57 -6.91 58.15
N VAL A 716 -27.60 -6.91 56.81
CA VAL A 716 -26.46 -7.18 55.96
C VAL A 716 -26.31 -6.01 54.99
N SER A 717 -25.17 -5.31 55.09
CA SER A 717 -24.59 -4.35 54.13
C SER A 717 -25.19 -4.44 52.72
N ASN A 718 -25.83 -3.36 52.23
CA ASN A 718 -26.37 -3.27 50.87
C ASN A 718 -25.27 -3.06 49.81
N CYS A 719 -24.03 -2.81 50.24
CA CYS A 719 -22.86 -2.56 49.41
C CYS A 719 -21.82 -3.70 49.48
N ARG A 720 -21.10 -3.93 48.38
CA ARG A 720 -19.83 -4.67 48.31
C ARG A 720 -18.72 -3.71 47.90
N PHE A 721 -17.76 -3.50 48.79
CA PHE A 721 -16.50 -2.83 48.50
C PHE A 721 -15.42 -3.86 48.19
N THR A 722 -14.36 -3.43 47.52
CA THR A 722 -13.14 -4.19 47.35
C THR A 722 -11.95 -3.28 47.54
N ASP A 723 -11.06 -3.65 48.46
CA ASP A 723 -9.79 -2.95 48.63
C ASP A 723 -8.77 -3.40 47.57
N ASN A 724 -9.11 -4.41 46.77
CA ASN A 724 -8.26 -4.96 45.73
C ASN A 724 -8.43 -4.21 44.40
N GLU A 725 -7.31 -3.91 43.75
CA GLU A 725 -7.24 -3.30 42.42
C GLU A 725 -7.57 -4.30 41.30
N SER A 726 -7.49 -5.61 41.57
CA SER A 726 -7.90 -6.65 40.61
C SER A 726 -9.38 -6.56 40.24
N LYS A 727 -9.70 -6.92 39.00
CA LYS A 727 -11.07 -6.97 38.47
C LYS A 727 -11.85 -8.15 39.03
N TYR A 728 -13.05 -7.87 39.51
CA TYR A 728 -14.03 -8.85 39.93
C TYR A 728 -15.31 -8.73 39.12
N TYR A 729 -15.95 -9.85 38.86
CA TYR A 729 -17.20 -9.91 38.12
C TYR A 729 -18.35 -10.30 39.02
N TYR A 730 -19.50 -9.69 38.77
CA TYR A 730 -20.72 -9.92 39.53
C TYR A 730 -21.93 -9.87 38.61
N LEU A 731 -22.70 -10.97 38.58
CA LEU A 731 -23.95 -11.04 37.84
C LEU A 731 -25.10 -10.54 38.73
N LYS A 732 -25.85 -9.56 38.24
CA LYS A 732 -27.09 -9.09 38.85
C LYS A 732 -28.18 -9.08 37.78
N ASP A 733 -29.26 -9.80 38.05
CA ASP A 733 -30.37 -10.04 37.11
C ASP A 733 -29.88 -10.70 35.81
N ASP A 734 -29.84 -9.98 34.69
CA ASP A 734 -29.29 -10.43 33.40
C ASP A 734 -28.05 -9.63 32.97
N GLN A 735 -27.43 -8.86 33.87
CA GLN A 735 -26.29 -7.98 33.56
C GLN A 735 -25.07 -8.39 34.37
N LEU A 736 -23.95 -8.58 33.68
CA LEU A 736 -22.65 -8.83 34.29
C LEU A 736 -21.94 -7.49 34.48
N TYR A 737 -21.45 -7.24 35.69
CA TYR A 737 -20.67 -6.06 36.01
C TYR A 737 -19.26 -6.46 36.34
N VAL A 738 -18.29 -5.64 35.93
CA VAL A 738 -16.90 -5.73 36.35
C VAL A 738 -16.58 -4.56 37.28
N TYR A 739 -15.91 -4.82 38.40
CA TYR A 739 -15.60 -3.82 39.40
C TYR A 739 -14.25 -4.06 40.07
N ASN A 740 -13.62 -2.99 40.51
CA ASN A 740 -12.46 -2.99 41.39
C ASN A 740 -12.49 -1.74 42.28
N LYS A 741 -11.39 -1.45 43.00
CA LYS A 741 -11.31 -0.25 43.86
C LYS A 741 -11.54 1.07 43.10
N LYS A 742 -11.17 1.13 41.82
CA LYS A 742 -11.14 2.35 40.98
C LYS A 742 -12.28 2.44 39.97
N SER A 743 -12.99 1.36 39.65
CA SER A 743 -14.05 1.39 38.65
C SER A 743 -15.20 0.41 38.91
N PHE A 744 -16.35 0.73 38.33
CA PHE A 744 -17.54 -0.12 38.26
C PHE A 744 -18.15 0.01 36.86
N GLN A 745 -18.28 -1.10 36.14
CA GLN A 745 -18.62 -1.08 34.72
C GLN A 745 -19.59 -2.21 34.37
N LYS A 746 -20.41 -1.97 33.36
CA LYS A 746 -21.29 -2.97 32.77
C LYS A 746 -20.59 -3.69 31.61
N VAL A 747 -20.57 -5.01 31.66
CA VAL A 747 -20.04 -5.84 30.58
C VAL A 747 -21.06 -5.88 29.43
N LYS A 748 -20.75 -5.21 28.32
CA LYS A 748 -21.57 -5.23 27.10
C LYS A 748 -21.16 -6.27 26.07
N ARG A 749 -19.90 -6.70 26.13
CA ARG A 749 -19.30 -7.58 25.14
C ARG A 749 -20.02 -8.94 25.09
N SER A 750 -20.16 -9.46 23.88
CA SER A 750 -20.66 -10.82 23.67
C SER A 750 -19.51 -11.83 23.76
N GLY A 751 -19.75 -12.98 24.38
CA GLY A 751 -18.71 -13.99 24.57
C GLY A 751 -18.89 -14.83 25.83
N LEU A 752 -17.95 -15.74 26.06
CA LEU A 752 -17.86 -16.53 27.29
C LEU A 752 -16.90 -15.84 28.28
N ILE A 753 -17.38 -15.60 29.49
CA ILE A 753 -16.58 -15.03 30.59
C ILE A 753 -16.55 -16.03 31.73
N VAL A 754 -15.36 -16.49 32.11
CA VAL A 754 -15.16 -17.46 33.19
C VAL A 754 -14.39 -16.80 34.33
N VAL A 755 -14.96 -16.89 35.53
CA VAL A 755 -14.38 -16.33 36.76
C VAL A 755 -14.27 -17.40 37.83
N ASP A 756 -13.37 -17.19 38.78
CA ASP A 756 -13.24 -18.05 39.96
C ASP A 756 -14.43 -17.88 40.93
N ARG A 757 -14.41 -18.62 42.03
CA ARG A 757 -15.47 -18.57 43.05
C ARG A 757 -15.64 -17.23 43.77
N VAL A 758 -14.60 -16.39 43.81
CA VAL A 758 -14.68 -15.05 44.43
C VAL A 758 -15.06 -13.96 43.44
N GLY A 759 -15.11 -14.31 42.14
CA GLY A 759 -15.44 -13.46 41.01
C GLY A 759 -14.21 -12.92 40.27
N GLY A 760 -12.99 -13.33 40.63
CA GLY A 760 -11.77 -12.93 39.93
C GLY A 760 -11.62 -13.66 38.59
N ILE A 761 -10.84 -13.11 37.66
CA ILE A 761 -10.66 -13.72 36.33
C ILE A 761 -10.03 -15.11 36.48
N MET A 762 -10.61 -16.10 35.81
CA MET A 762 -10.07 -17.45 35.81
C MET A 762 -8.80 -17.51 34.95
N GLN A 763 -7.63 -17.68 35.59
CA GLN A 763 -6.32 -17.75 34.91
C GLN A 763 -5.37 -18.83 35.48
N SER A 764 -5.84 -19.61 36.46
CA SER A 764 -5.04 -20.63 37.14
C SER A 764 -4.68 -21.79 36.21
N LYS A 765 -3.42 -22.24 36.21
CA LYS A 765 -3.00 -23.52 35.58
C LYS A 765 -3.50 -24.75 36.36
N ILE A 766 -3.88 -24.58 37.63
CA ILE A 766 -4.42 -25.65 38.47
C ILE A 766 -5.93 -25.71 38.25
N GLU A 767 -6.44 -26.92 37.98
CA GLU A 767 -7.87 -27.20 37.85
C GLU A 767 -8.63 -26.72 39.09
N SER A 768 -9.60 -25.83 38.88
CA SER A 768 -10.44 -25.28 39.96
C SER A 768 -11.84 -24.95 39.48
N VAL A 769 -12.77 -24.78 40.42
CA VAL A 769 -14.16 -24.47 40.12
C VAL A 769 -14.27 -22.98 39.79
N GLY A 770 -14.92 -22.69 38.66
CA GLY A 770 -15.25 -21.35 38.22
C GLY A 770 -16.70 -21.24 37.78
N ASN A 771 -17.23 -20.02 37.78
CA ASN A 771 -18.55 -19.68 37.25
C ASN A 771 -18.36 -19.14 35.82
N ALA A 772 -19.14 -19.64 34.88
CA ALA A 772 -19.08 -19.22 33.49
C ALA A 772 -20.36 -18.46 33.10
N PHE A 773 -20.20 -17.33 32.44
CA PHE A 773 -21.28 -16.46 31.99
C PHE A 773 -21.21 -16.32 30.48
N ARG A 774 -22.32 -16.64 29.80
CA ARG A 774 -22.47 -16.39 28.37
C ARG A 774 -23.18 -15.06 28.17
N CYS A 775 -22.47 -14.10 27.59
CA CYS A 775 -22.98 -12.76 27.33
C CYS A 775 -23.34 -12.59 25.85
N VAL A 776 -24.51 -11.99 25.59
CA VAL A 776 -24.98 -11.62 24.25
C VAL A 776 -25.59 -10.23 24.34
N ASN A 777 -24.98 -9.24 23.68
CA ASN A 777 -25.42 -7.83 23.67
C ASN A 777 -25.66 -7.27 25.07
N GLY A 778 -24.71 -7.46 25.99
CA GLY A 778 -24.77 -7.00 27.38
C GLY A 778 -25.75 -7.74 28.30
N LYS A 779 -26.39 -8.80 27.81
CA LYS A 779 -27.18 -9.72 28.62
C LYS A 779 -26.39 -11.00 28.87
N CYS A 780 -26.19 -11.34 30.13
CA CYS A 780 -25.39 -12.48 30.53
C CYS A 780 -26.22 -13.50 31.30
N THR A 781 -26.03 -14.77 30.97
CA THR A 781 -26.64 -15.90 31.68
C THR A 781 -25.55 -16.84 32.17
N GLU A 782 -25.68 -17.33 33.40
CA GLU A 782 -24.80 -18.37 33.92
C GLU A 782 -24.99 -19.68 33.13
N GLU A 783 -23.89 -20.30 32.74
CA GLU A 783 -23.84 -21.54 31.99
C GLU A 783 -23.00 -22.56 32.75
N SER A 784 -23.51 -23.80 32.84
CA SER A 784 -22.89 -24.86 33.63
C SER A 784 -22.61 -26.14 32.83
N GLU A 785 -22.97 -26.17 31.55
CA GLU A 785 -22.84 -27.34 30.68
C GLU A 785 -21.80 -27.07 29.59
N PHE A 786 -20.62 -27.68 29.72
CA PHE A 786 -19.52 -27.58 28.75
C PHE A 786 -18.94 -28.97 28.46
N ASP A 787 -18.26 -29.09 27.32
CA ASP A 787 -17.58 -30.31 26.89
C ASP A 787 -16.08 -30.27 27.23
N ASN A 788 -15.39 -31.41 27.12
CA ASN A 788 -13.95 -31.55 27.40
C ASN A 788 -13.10 -30.87 26.30
N GLN A 789 -13.09 -29.55 26.26
CA GLN A 789 -12.47 -28.76 25.19
C GLN A 789 -11.86 -27.46 25.73
N TYR A 790 -11.25 -26.67 24.84
CA TYR A 790 -10.75 -25.35 25.16
C TYR A 790 -11.74 -24.26 24.75
N TYR A 791 -11.84 -23.23 25.57
CA TYR A 791 -12.69 -22.07 25.38
C TYR A 791 -11.88 -20.80 25.55
N LEU A 792 -12.28 -19.76 24.84
CA LEU A 792 -11.68 -18.43 24.95
C LEU A 792 -12.41 -17.64 26.03
N ASN A 793 -11.70 -17.30 27.10
CA ASN A 793 -12.21 -16.44 28.15
C ASN A 793 -12.11 -14.98 27.70
N MET A 794 -13.24 -14.41 27.29
CA MET A 794 -13.39 -13.09 26.71
C MET A 794 -13.65 -12.02 27.78
N PHE A 795 -12.97 -12.14 28.92
CA PHE A 795 -13.15 -11.26 30.09
C PHE A 795 -12.66 -9.82 29.85
N ASN A 796 -11.77 -9.62 28.88
CA ASN A 796 -11.16 -8.33 28.55
C ASN A 796 -11.71 -7.73 27.24
N GLU A 797 -11.50 -6.44 27.02
CA GLU A 797 -11.80 -5.71 25.78
C GLU A 797 -10.64 -5.77 24.77
N ASP A 798 -9.42 -6.00 25.23
CA ASP A 798 -8.24 -6.26 24.40
C ASP A 798 -8.11 -7.74 24.05
N GLU A 799 -8.06 -8.05 22.75
CA GLU A 799 -7.93 -9.40 22.23
C GLU A 799 -6.60 -10.06 22.56
N ASP A 800 -5.53 -9.28 22.70
CA ASP A 800 -4.21 -9.79 23.09
C ASP A 800 -4.20 -10.26 24.55
N SER A 801 -5.16 -9.80 25.35
CA SER A 801 -5.29 -10.13 26.77
C SER A 801 -6.19 -11.33 27.07
N PHE A 802 -6.77 -12.01 26.06
CA PHE A 802 -7.63 -13.16 26.33
C PHE A 802 -6.85 -14.36 26.86
N VAL A 803 -7.56 -15.19 27.63
CA VAL A 803 -7.01 -16.42 28.20
C VAL A 803 -7.75 -17.61 27.63
N ILE A 804 -7.00 -18.60 27.17
CA ILE A 804 -7.56 -19.87 26.71
C ILE A 804 -7.65 -20.81 27.91
N LEU A 805 -8.85 -21.31 28.19
CA LEU A 805 -9.15 -22.21 29.30
C LEU A 805 -9.58 -23.57 28.79
N ARG A 806 -9.03 -24.64 29.38
CA ARG A 806 -9.54 -26.00 29.25
C ARG A 806 -10.65 -26.23 30.27
N TYR A 807 -11.75 -26.83 29.84
CA TYR A 807 -12.77 -27.36 30.74
C TYR A 807 -12.67 -28.88 30.85
N ASN A 808 -12.76 -29.39 32.07
CA ASN A 808 -12.83 -30.82 32.38
C ASN A 808 -14.24 -31.14 32.90
N LYS A 809 -15.08 -31.66 32.00
CA LYS A 809 -16.46 -32.06 32.23
C LYS A 809 -16.60 -33.15 33.29
N ASP A 810 -15.64 -34.07 33.39
CA ASP A 810 -15.69 -35.17 34.36
C ASP A 810 -15.58 -34.66 35.80
N HIS A 811 -14.90 -33.52 36.00
CA HIS A 811 -14.70 -32.91 37.32
C HIS A 811 -15.45 -31.58 37.51
N GLY A 812 -15.96 -30.97 36.44
CA GLY A 812 -16.53 -29.62 36.46
C GLY A 812 -15.50 -28.54 36.80
N LEU A 813 -14.27 -28.67 36.29
CA LEU A 813 -13.14 -27.80 36.62
C LEU A 813 -12.57 -27.10 35.39
N TRP A 814 -12.05 -25.89 35.59
CA TRP A 814 -11.36 -25.08 34.59
C TRP A 814 -9.86 -25.00 34.88
N ALA A 815 -9.03 -24.92 33.85
CA ALA A 815 -7.61 -24.61 33.95
C ALA A 815 -7.14 -23.81 32.73
N LYS A 816 -6.18 -22.89 32.91
CA LYS A 816 -5.50 -22.20 31.80
C LYS A 816 -4.74 -23.21 30.95
N THR A 817 -4.78 -23.03 29.62
CA THR A 817 -4.06 -23.91 28.69
C THR A 817 -2.57 -23.95 29.02
N ASP A 818 -1.99 -25.14 28.92
CA ASP A 818 -0.57 -25.43 29.07
C ASP A 818 0.00 -26.18 27.85
N VAL A 819 -0.80 -26.29 26.77
CA VAL A 819 -0.43 -27.00 25.55
C VAL A 819 -0.13 -26.00 24.43
N ASP A 820 1.07 -26.08 23.87
CA ASP A 820 1.50 -25.24 22.75
C ASP A 820 0.80 -25.63 21.44
N GLY A 821 0.57 -24.65 20.57
CA GLY A 821 -0.09 -24.85 19.28
C GLY A 821 -1.08 -23.75 18.93
N TYR A 822 -1.77 -23.94 17.80
CA TYR A 822 -2.77 -23.01 17.29
C TYR A 822 -4.17 -23.34 17.79
N TYR A 823 -4.94 -22.33 18.17
CA TYR A 823 -6.29 -22.44 18.72
C TYR A 823 -7.24 -21.49 17.99
N PHE A 824 -8.39 -22.00 17.57
CA PHE A 824 -9.35 -21.23 16.80
C PHE A 824 -10.72 -21.19 17.46
N PHE A 825 -11.29 -20.00 17.58
CA PHE A 825 -12.57 -19.79 18.24
C PHE A 825 -13.54 -19.02 17.36
N ASN A 826 -14.83 -19.29 17.54
CA ASN A 826 -15.89 -18.49 16.96
C ASN A 826 -16.07 -17.18 17.74
N LYS A 827 -16.97 -16.31 17.27
CA LYS A 827 -17.24 -14.99 17.88
C LYS A 827 -17.76 -15.04 19.32
N ASN A 828 -18.18 -16.21 19.82
CA ASN A 828 -18.68 -16.39 21.18
C ASN A 828 -17.64 -17.00 22.12
N GLY A 829 -16.42 -17.26 21.63
CA GLY A 829 -15.35 -17.89 22.41
C GLY A 829 -15.45 -19.41 22.54
N ASN A 830 -16.35 -20.06 21.79
CA ASN A 830 -16.38 -21.52 21.69
C ASN A 830 -15.33 -22.00 20.68
N PRO A 831 -14.77 -23.21 20.85
CA PRO A 831 -13.90 -23.82 19.84
C PRO A 831 -14.66 -23.98 18.52
N VAL A 832 -13.99 -23.76 17.40
CA VAL A 832 -14.64 -23.85 16.09
C VAL A 832 -15.02 -25.29 15.74
N GLU A 833 -16.18 -25.41 15.11
CA GLU A 833 -16.71 -26.66 14.58
C GLU A 833 -16.58 -26.77 13.06
N TYR A 834 -16.81 -27.97 12.51
CA TYR A 834 -16.77 -28.17 11.07
C TYR A 834 -17.72 -27.20 10.34
N ASN A 835 -17.18 -26.51 9.33
CA ASN A 835 -17.86 -25.50 8.51
C ASN A 835 -18.28 -24.23 9.29
N GLU A 836 -17.71 -24.00 10.47
CA GLU A 836 -17.89 -22.76 11.23
C GLU A 836 -16.84 -21.71 10.84
N GLU A 837 -17.22 -20.43 10.93
CA GLU A 837 -16.32 -19.30 10.71
C GLU A 837 -15.44 -19.04 11.93
N VAL A 838 -14.16 -18.85 11.68
CA VAL A 838 -13.18 -18.48 12.69
C VAL A 838 -13.23 -16.98 12.90
N ALA A 839 -13.50 -16.56 14.14
CA ALA A 839 -13.42 -15.15 14.52
C ALA A 839 -12.06 -14.82 15.14
N TYR A 840 -11.51 -15.75 15.94
CA TYR A 840 -10.27 -15.54 16.67
C TYR A 840 -9.29 -16.70 16.46
N GLY A 841 -8.02 -16.37 16.26
CA GLY A 841 -6.93 -17.33 16.11
C GLY A 841 -5.77 -16.98 17.01
N PHE A 842 -5.33 -17.92 17.82
CA PHE A 842 -4.23 -17.74 18.79
C PHE A 842 -3.14 -18.78 18.63
N LEU A 843 -1.90 -18.37 18.87
CA LEU A 843 -0.75 -19.26 19.00
C LEU A 843 -0.28 -19.28 20.45
N VAL A 844 -0.28 -20.47 21.06
CA VAL A 844 0.20 -20.70 22.42
C VAL A 844 1.62 -21.24 22.36
N LYS A 845 2.52 -20.66 23.17
CA LYS A 845 3.92 -21.05 23.30
C LYS A 845 4.35 -21.17 24.76
N ASN A 846 5.45 -21.89 24.99
CA ASN A 846 6.11 -22.05 26.29
C ASN A 846 5.18 -22.69 27.34
N ASN A 847 4.46 -23.75 26.95
CA ASN A 847 3.48 -24.45 27.77
C ASN A 847 2.44 -23.50 28.39
N GLY A 848 1.82 -22.67 27.55
CA GLY A 848 0.82 -21.68 27.99
C GLY A 848 1.40 -20.44 28.68
N GLY A 849 2.72 -20.27 28.65
CA GLY A 849 3.41 -19.08 29.18
C GLY A 849 3.17 -17.83 28.33
N LYS A 850 2.96 -17.99 27.01
CA LYS A 850 2.68 -16.91 26.07
C LYS A 850 1.51 -17.29 25.16
N VAL A 851 0.55 -16.40 24.99
CA VAL A 851 -0.56 -16.51 24.05
C VAL A 851 -0.46 -15.31 23.11
N ILE A 852 -0.49 -15.55 21.80
CA ILE A 852 -0.30 -14.52 20.77
C ILE A 852 -1.51 -14.54 19.86
N ASN A 853 -2.20 -13.41 19.69
CA ASN A 853 -3.22 -13.28 18.65
C ASN A 853 -2.52 -13.28 17.28
N VAL A 854 -2.83 -14.26 16.43
CA VAL A 854 -2.22 -14.41 15.11
C VAL A 854 -3.09 -13.81 13.98
N GLY A 855 -4.08 -12.98 14.37
CA GLY A 855 -5.00 -12.16 13.58
C GLY A 855 -4.58 -11.88 12.14
N SER A 856 -4.06 -10.70 11.81
CA SER A 856 -3.61 -10.34 10.45
C SER A 856 -2.19 -10.83 10.12
N THR A 857 -1.41 -11.21 11.13
CA THR A 857 0.03 -11.50 11.03
C THR A 857 0.36 -12.94 10.62
N ALA A 858 -0.60 -13.87 10.69
CA ALA A 858 -0.38 -15.23 10.19
C ALA A 858 -0.23 -15.26 8.66
N MET A 859 0.67 -16.12 8.18
CA MET A 859 0.89 -16.37 6.75
C MET A 859 -0.26 -17.19 6.16
N ASP A 860 -0.44 -17.13 4.83
CA ASP A 860 -1.42 -18.00 4.15
C ASP A 860 -1.01 -19.47 4.28
N GLY A 861 -1.97 -20.33 4.60
CA GLY A 861 -1.69 -21.73 4.88
C GLY A 861 -2.81 -22.47 5.60
N VAL A 862 -2.52 -23.69 6.02
CA VAL A 862 -3.41 -24.58 6.78
C VAL A 862 -2.84 -24.80 8.18
N TYR A 863 -3.69 -24.64 9.20
CA TYR A 863 -3.32 -24.66 10.61
C TYR A 863 -4.11 -25.73 11.36
N VAL A 864 -3.46 -26.52 12.22
CA VAL A 864 -4.16 -27.49 13.07
C VAL A 864 -4.84 -26.78 14.24
N ASP A 865 -6.13 -27.05 14.44
CA ASP A 865 -6.85 -26.54 15.60
C ASP A 865 -6.65 -27.43 16.84
N ASN A 866 -6.14 -26.82 17.92
CA ASN A 866 -6.01 -27.45 19.23
C ASN A 866 -7.18 -27.14 20.17
N SER A 867 -8.09 -26.23 19.79
CA SER A 867 -9.21 -25.87 20.65
C SER A 867 -10.24 -27.01 20.80
N ASN A 868 -10.46 -27.77 19.74
CA ASN A 868 -11.32 -28.95 19.73
C ASN A 868 -10.52 -30.23 20.00
N VAL A 869 -10.59 -30.77 21.22
CA VAL A 869 -9.74 -31.91 21.65
C VAL A 869 -10.08 -33.21 20.90
N ASP A 870 -11.37 -33.44 20.63
CA ASP A 870 -11.86 -34.73 20.11
C ASP A 870 -12.03 -34.76 18.59
N LYS A 871 -11.76 -33.65 17.89
CA LYS A 871 -12.00 -33.53 16.45
C LYS A 871 -10.72 -33.18 15.70
N GLU A 872 -10.60 -33.80 14.54
CA GLU A 872 -9.54 -33.55 13.57
C GLU A 872 -9.89 -32.35 12.69
N ILE A 873 -9.70 -31.14 13.22
CA ILE A 873 -10.03 -29.87 12.54
C ILE A 873 -8.74 -29.16 12.11
N VAL A 874 -8.78 -28.60 10.90
CA VAL A 874 -7.79 -27.66 10.37
C VAL A 874 -8.48 -26.40 9.87
N VAL A 875 -7.78 -25.27 9.91
CA VAL A 875 -8.26 -23.97 9.42
C VAL A 875 -7.35 -23.52 8.29
N GLU A 876 -7.93 -23.25 7.12
CA GLU A 876 -7.22 -22.65 6.00
C GLU A 876 -7.33 -21.13 6.07
N ARG A 877 -6.22 -20.42 5.85
CA ARG A 877 -6.16 -18.96 5.76
C ARG A 877 -5.73 -18.54 4.37
N LYS A 878 -6.52 -17.64 3.77
CA LYS A 878 -6.24 -16.98 2.48
C LYS A 878 -6.48 -15.49 2.65
N SER A 879 -5.47 -14.73 3.06
CA SER A 879 -5.52 -13.34 3.56
C SER A 879 -6.35 -13.12 4.83
N SER A 880 -7.37 -13.95 5.07
CA SER A 880 -8.22 -13.98 6.26
C SER A 880 -8.49 -15.44 6.66
N TRP A 881 -8.94 -15.65 7.90
CA TRP A 881 -9.30 -16.97 8.39
C TRP A 881 -10.53 -17.51 7.64
N GLY A 882 -10.38 -18.70 7.06
CA GLY A 882 -11.46 -19.44 6.43
C GLY A 882 -12.32 -20.20 7.44
N LYS A 883 -13.19 -21.07 6.92
CA LYS A 883 -14.00 -21.97 7.73
C LYS A 883 -13.18 -23.16 8.21
N ALA A 884 -13.51 -23.67 9.40
CA ALA A 884 -12.89 -24.87 9.94
C ALA A 884 -13.27 -26.09 9.07
N ASN A 885 -12.27 -26.87 8.67
CA ASN A 885 -12.42 -28.06 7.85
C ASN A 885 -12.06 -29.31 8.64
N LYS A 886 -12.85 -30.37 8.46
CA LYS A 886 -12.55 -31.67 9.06
C LYS A 886 -11.62 -32.46 8.14
N VAL A 887 -10.58 -33.06 8.70
CA VAL A 887 -9.65 -33.95 8.00
C VAL A 887 -9.70 -35.37 8.58
N PRO A 888 -9.31 -36.40 7.81
CA PRO A 888 -9.27 -37.77 8.30
C PRO A 888 -8.29 -37.96 9.45
N LYS A 889 -8.59 -38.92 10.33
CA LYS A 889 -7.64 -39.45 11.31
C LYS A 889 -6.71 -40.46 10.65
N CYS A 890 -5.43 -40.43 11.00
CA CYS A 890 -4.42 -41.38 10.52
C CYS A 890 -3.44 -41.77 11.63
N LYS A 891 -2.55 -42.72 11.36
CA LYS A 891 -1.38 -43.01 12.21
C LYS A 891 -0.12 -42.91 11.37
N TYR A 892 0.93 -42.32 11.93
CA TYR A 892 2.20 -42.09 11.27
C TYR A 892 3.36 -42.79 11.98
N ASP A 893 4.07 -43.65 11.25
CA ASP A 893 5.33 -44.23 11.72
C ASP A 893 6.50 -43.35 11.27
N LYS A 894 7.08 -42.61 12.22
CA LYS A 894 8.21 -41.68 11.99
C LYS A 894 9.44 -42.36 11.40
N VAL A 895 9.68 -43.65 11.67
CA VAL A 895 10.87 -44.38 11.21
C VAL A 895 10.70 -44.86 9.77
N SER A 896 9.54 -45.46 9.47
CA SER A 896 9.27 -45.98 8.13
C SER A 896 8.67 -44.95 7.18
N LYS A 897 8.25 -43.78 7.70
CA LYS A 897 7.53 -42.71 6.99
C LYS A 897 6.21 -43.18 6.36
N VAL A 898 5.61 -44.22 6.96
CA VAL A 898 4.35 -44.83 6.51
C VAL A 898 3.19 -44.24 7.29
N VAL A 899 2.11 -43.92 6.58
CA VAL A 899 0.83 -43.46 7.14
C VAL A 899 -0.22 -44.54 6.93
N THR A 900 -0.96 -44.92 7.97
CA THR A 900 -2.13 -45.81 7.86
C THR A 900 -3.42 -45.05 8.15
N SER A 901 -4.47 -45.26 7.35
CA SER A 901 -5.81 -44.69 7.61
C SER A 901 -6.92 -45.61 7.11
N SER A 902 -8.07 -45.56 7.78
CA SER A 902 -9.31 -46.22 7.34
C SER A 902 -9.97 -45.49 6.16
N GLU A 903 -9.63 -44.21 5.93
CA GLU A 903 -10.18 -43.40 4.84
C GLU A 903 -9.28 -43.42 3.61
N VAL A 904 -9.87 -43.31 2.42
CA VAL A 904 -9.13 -43.30 1.16
C VAL A 904 -8.64 -41.88 0.87
N MET A 905 -7.33 -41.68 0.94
CA MET A 905 -6.67 -40.41 0.68
C MET A 905 -5.92 -40.41 -0.66
N LYS A 906 -5.75 -39.23 -1.25
CA LYS A 906 -4.97 -38.99 -2.48
C LYS A 906 -3.67 -38.27 -2.14
N ASN A 907 -2.70 -38.28 -3.06
CA ASN A 907 -1.53 -37.39 -2.96
C ASN A 907 -1.98 -35.93 -2.74
N GLY A 908 -1.34 -35.24 -1.80
CA GLY A 908 -1.68 -33.89 -1.32
C GLY A 908 -2.82 -33.84 -0.29
N SER A 909 -3.43 -34.97 0.08
CA SER A 909 -4.43 -34.95 1.17
C SER A 909 -3.74 -34.72 2.51
N LEU A 910 -4.46 -34.08 3.43
CA LEU A 910 -4.04 -33.87 4.81
C LEU A 910 -4.74 -34.86 5.73
N CYS A 911 -4.05 -35.32 6.76
CA CYS A 911 -4.64 -36.07 7.87
C CYS A 911 -3.94 -35.71 9.18
N LEU A 912 -4.55 -36.08 10.31
CA LEU A 912 -3.97 -35.87 11.64
C LEU A 912 -3.72 -37.20 12.35
N ASP A 913 -2.50 -37.36 12.87
CA ASP A 913 -2.18 -38.36 13.89
C ASP A 913 -2.14 -37.64 15.25
N GLY A 914 -3.27 -37.68 15.96
CA GLY A 914 -3.49 -36.78 17.10
C GLY A 914 -3.61 -35.33 16.64
N LYS A 915 -2.60 -34.50 16.94
CA LYS A 915 -2.50 -33.10 16.51
C LYS A 915 -1.30 -32.84 15.58
N ASP A 916 -0.57 -33.89 15.19
CA ASP A 916 0.50 -33.78 14.22
C ASP A 916 -0.08 -33.73 12.81
N LEU A 917 0.22 -32.65 12.07
CA LEU A 917 -0.19 -32.49 10.68
C LEU A 917 0.62 -33.41 9.77
N ILE A 918 -0.07 -34.24 8.99
CA ILE A 918 0.53 -35.18 8.05
C ILE A 918 0.09 -34.84 6.61
N VAL A 919 1.06 -34.69 5.71
CA VAL A 919 0.83 -34.51 4.27
C VAL A 919 1.07 -35.83 3.53
N ILE A 920 0.06 -36.32 2.81
CA ILE A 920 0.15 -37.58 2.06
C ILE A 920 0.89 -37.37 0.73
N LYS A 921 1.97 -38.12 0.49
CA LYS A 921 2.84 -38.00 -0.71
C LYS A 921 2.60 -39.05 -1.78
N SER A 922 2.38 -40.30 -1.39
CA SER A 922 2.20 -41.37 -2.37
C SER A 922 1.37 -42.52 -1.80
N THR A 923 0.71 -43.25 -2.69
CA THR A 923 -0.11 -44.41 -2.34
C THR A 923 0.74 -45.67 -2.44
N LYS A 924 0.87 -46.44 -1.36
CA LYS A 924 1.59 -47.72 -1.38
C LYS A 924 0.61 -48.86 -1.13
N VAL A 925 0.57 -49.77 -2.09
CA VAL A 925 -0.04 -51.12 -2.16
C VAL A 925 -0.87 -51.58 -0.93
N GLN A 926 -2.15 -51.88 -1.17
CA GLN A 926 -3.08 -52.57 -0.26
C GLN A 926 -2.49 -53.83 0.39
N LYS A 927 -2.63 -53.95 1.72
CA LYS A 927 -2.69 -55.24 2.40
C LYS A 927 -3.61 -55.17 3.63
N SER A 928 -4.42 -56.23 3.78
CA SER A 928 -5.23 -56.61 4.95
C SER A 928 -6.50 -55.79 5.22
N ASP A 929 -7.61 -56.29 4.68
CA ASP A 929 -9.05 -56.18 5.02
C ASP A 929 -9.71 -54.90 5.58
N ASN A 930 -9.03 -53.82 6.03
CA ASN A 930 -9.71 -52.56 6.45
C ASN A 930 -8.85 -51.26 6.53
N GLU A 931 -7.54 -51.25 6.25
CA GLU A 931 -6.70 -50.04 6.34
C GLU A 931 -5.88 -49.78 5.06
N ASN A 932 -5.70 -48.51 4.70
CA ASN A 932 -4.89 -48.07 3.56
C ASN A 932 -3.52 -47.56 4.04
N GLU A 933 -2.45 -47.91 3.33
CA GLU A 933 -1.08 -47.45 3.59
C GLU A 933 -0.63 -46.38 2.57
N TYR A 934 0.05 -45.34 3.07
CA TYR A 934 0.60 -44.24 2.29
C TYR A 934 2.02 -43.92 2.75
N SER A 935 2.76 -43.14 1.95
CA SER A 935 3.92 -42.40 2.45
C SER A 935 3.51 -40.97 2.78
N GLY A 936 4.07 -40.38 3.84
CA GLY A 936 3.76 -39.00 4.21
C GLY A 936 4.89 -38.30 4.96
N ILE A 937 4.74 -36.98 5.08
CA ILE A 937 5.61 -36.11 5.87
C ILE A 937 4.83 -35.61 7.09
N SER A 938 5.44 -35.65 8.27
CA SER A 938 4.87 -35.04 9.47
C SER A 938 5.54 -33.70 9.79
N ALA A 939 4.75 -32.74 10.26
CA ALA A 939 5.26 -31.51 10.85
C ALA A 939 6.15 -31.74 12.09
N SER A 940 6.06 -32.93 12.71
CA SER A 940 6.79 -33.25 13.95
C SER A 940 8.15 -33.95 13.73
N ASP A 941 8.58 -34.11 12.47
CA ASP A 941 9.84 -34.78 12.13
C ASP A 941 11.03 -33.81 12.11
N ALA A 942 10.83 -32.63 11.54
CA ALA A 942 11.80 -31.54 11.47
C ALA A 942 11.08 -30.25 11.03
N ASP A 943 11.63 -29.11 11.41
CA ASP A 943 11.21 -27.81 10.88
C ASP A 943 11.73 -27.64 9.45
N GLY A 944 10.87 -27.13 8.56
CA GLY A 944 11.31 -26.79 7.19
C GLY A 944 11.28 -27.94 6.20
N LEU A 945 10.33 -28.89 6.35
CA LEU A 945 10.12 -29.94 5.34
C LEU A 945 9.19 -29.42 4.23
N TYR A 946 9.56 -29.65 2.97
CA TYR A 946 8.85 -29.05 1.85
C TYR A 946 7.93 -30.03 1.11
N ASN A 947 6.76 -29.53 0.71
CA ASN A 947 5.82 -30.20 -0.17
C ASN A 947 5.56 -29.36 -1.42
N TYR A 948 5.32 -30.03 -2.55
CA TYR A 948 4.91 -29.36 -3.77
C TYR A 948 3.50 -29.84 -4.11
N ASP A 949 2.52 -28.93 -4.05
CA ASP A 949 1.17 -29.19 -4.55
C ASP A 949 1.13 -28.95 -6.06
N GLU A 950 1.15 -30.04 -6.82
CA GLU A 950 1.05 -30.02 -8.29
C GLU A 950 -0.22 -29.31 -8.80
N LYS A 951 -1.34 -29.34 -8.06
CA LYS A 951 -2.60 -28.74 -8.52
C LYS A 951 -2.58 -27.22 -8.37
N ALA A 952 -2.17 -26.75 -7.20
CA ALA A 952 -2.05 -25.33 -6.92
C ALA A 952 -0.78 -24.73 -7.54
N LYS A 953 0.19 -25.57 -7.92
CA LYS A 953 1.53 -25.18 -8.36
C LYS A 953 2.23 -24.31 -7.31
N VAL A 954 2.15 -24.71 -6.05
CA VAL A 954 2.76 -24.00 -4.92
C VAL A 954 3.72 -24.92 -4.20
N LEU A 955 4.79 -24.34 -3.67
CA LEU A 955 5.65 -25.01 -2.72
C LEU A 955 5.17 -24.63 -1.31
N GLU A 956 5.00 -25.62 -0.46
CA GLU A 956 4.50 -25.49 0.90
C GLU A 956 5.58 -25.95 1.87
N VAL A 957 5.73 -25.27 3.00
CA VAL A 957 6.58 -25.70 4.11
C VAL A 957 5.73 -26.25 5.25
N VAL A 958 6.12 -27.41 5.75
CA VAL A 958 5.49 -28.11 6.87
C VAL A 958 6.35 -27.90 8.11
N GLY A 959 5.74 -27.42 9.19
CA GLY A 959 6.41 -27.26 10.50
C GLY A 959 5.41 -26.83 11.57
N ASP A 960 5.65 -27.16 12.84
CA ASP A 960 4.86 -26.70 14.01
C ASP A 960 3.32 -26.77 13.88
N GLY A 961 2.79 -27.82 13.23
CA GLY A 961 1.35 -27.98 13.02
C GLY A 961 0.75 -27.01 11.99
N VAL A 962 1.59 -26.44 11.12
CA VAL A 962 1.19 -25.58 10.01
C VAL A 962 1.71 -26.10 8.68
N LEU A 963 1.02 -25.72 7.61
CA LEU A 963 1.40 -25.87 6.22
C LEU A 963 1.28 -24.50 5.57
N VAL A 964 2.39 -23.86 5.22
CA VAL A 964 2.40 -22.47 4.74
C VAL A 964 2.95 -22.39 3.33
N ASP A 965 2.36 -21.54 2.49
CA ASP A 965 2.86 -21.28 1.14
C ASP A 965 4.21 -20.57 1.18
N VAL A 966 5.18 -21.08 0.42
CA VAL A 966 6.51 -20.48 0.27
C VAL A 966 6.45 -19.37 -0.77
N ASP A 967 6.87 -18.16 -0.39
CA ASP A 967 6.95 -17.01 -1.28
C ASP A 967 8.41 -16.70 -1.64
N ILE A 968 8.89 -17.26 -2.76
CA ILE A 968 10.26 -17.05 -3.26
C ILE A 968 10.26 -16.78 -4.77
N THR A 969 11.25 -16.03 -5.25
CA THR A 969 11.50 -15.86 -6.69
C THR A 969 12.87 -16.44 -7.02
N GLY A 970 12.90 -17.50 -7.83
CA GLY A 970 14.14 -18.20 -8.18
C GLY A 970 13.98 -19.71 -8.26
N TYR A 971 15.00 -20.46 -7.86
CA TYR A 971 14.94 -21.93 -7.82
C TYR A 971 14.85 -22.44 -6.38
N ALA A 972 14.03 -23.48 -6.18
CA ALA A 972 14.01 -24.30 -4.98
C ALA A 972 14.56 -25.68 -5.29
N VAL A 973 15.48 -26.16 -4.46
CA VAL A 973 16.12 -27.48 -4.62
C VAL A 973 15.94 -28.30 -3.36
N ILE A 974 15.18 -29.38 -3.48
CA ILE A 974 14.75 -30.19 -2.34
C ILE A 974 15.28 -31.61 -2.52
N ASP A 975 15.86 -32.19 -1.47
CA ASP A 975 16.26 -33.59 -1.43
C ASP A 975 15.01 -34.48 -1.42
N LYS A 976 14.95 -35.46 -2.33
CA LYS A 976 13.79 -36.37 -2.50
C LYS A 976 13.53 -37.28 -1.30
N SER A 977 14.56 -37.53 -0.51
CA SER A 977 14.55 -38.48 0.58
C SER A 977 14.27 -37.81 1.93
N THR A 978 14.83 -36.63 2.17
CA THR A 978 14.64 -35.89 3.42
C THR A 978 13.53 -34.84 3.32
N TYR A 979 13.22 -34.35 2.10
CA TYR A 979 12.33 -33.21 1.86
C TYR A 979 12.85 -31.87 2.39
N GLU A 980 14.15 -31.79 2.68
CA GLU A 980 14.83 -30.58 3.11
C GLU A 980 15.52 -29.88 1.91
N PRO A 981 15.88 -28.59 2.02
CA PRO A 981 16.74 -27.94 1.05
C PRO A 981 18.09 -28.67 0.96
N VAL A 982 18.59 -28.85 -0.26
CA VAL A 982 19.92 -29.49 -0.44
C VAL A 982 21.00 -28.58 0.15
N SER A 983 21.67 -29.08 1.19
CA SER A 983 22.70 -28.36 1.96
C SER A 983 24.05 -29.09 2.06
N GLY A 984 24.13 -30.34 1.56
CA GLY A 984 25.32 -31.18 1.68
C GLY A 984 26.21 -31.21 0.42
N GLU A 985 27.49 -31.53 0.61
CA GLU A 985 28.47 -31.73 -0.48
C GLU A 985 28.33 -33.09 -1.18
N LYS A 986 27.53 -34.01 -0.63
CA LYS A 986 27.29 -35.33 -1.22
C LYS A 986 26.16 -35.25 -2.23
N ASP A 987 26.33 -35.89 -3.39
CA ASP A 987 25.29 -36.00 -4.41
C ASP A 987 24.07 -36.77 -3.84
N VAL A 988 22.91 -36.11 -3.81
CA VAL A 988 21.63 -36.67 -3.36
C VAL A 988 20.56 -36.53 -4.45
N PRO A 989 19.64 -37.50 -4.62
CA PRO A 989 18.51 -37.33 -5.52
C PRO A 989 17.66 -36.12 -5.11
N CYS A 990 17.35 -35.22 -6.06
CA CYS A 990 16.67 -33.96 -5.78
C CYS A 990 15.49 -33.71 -6.73
N ASP A 991 14.57 -32.85 -6.29
CA ASP A 991 13.60 -32.14 -7.13
C ASP A 991 13.98 -30.67 -7.22
N VAL A 992 13.77 -30.09 -8.42
CA VAL A 992 14.10 -28.70 -8.71
C VAL A 992 12.84 -28.01 -9.19
N TYR A 993 12.49 -26.90 -8.55
CA TYR A 993 11.34 -26.08 -8.90
C TYR A 993 11.81 -24.68 -9.26
N LYS A 994 11.17 -24.06 -10.26
CA LYS A 994 11.36 -22.64 -10.59
C LYS A 994 10.12 -21.89 -10.10
N CYS A 995 10.32 -20.93 -9.22
CA CYS A 995 9.27 -20.17 -8.56
C CYS A 995 9.26 -18.70 -9.02
N ALA A 996 8.06 -18.15 -9.14
CA ALA A 996 7.78 -16.74 -9.34
C ALA A 996 6.78 -16.34 -8.25
N SER A 997 7.30 -15.84 -7.11
CA SER A 997 6.56 -15.71 -5.86
C SER A 997 5.96 -17.07 -5.44
N LYS A 998 4.70 -17.13 -5.00
CA LYS A 998 4.05 -18.36 -4.51
C LYS A 998 3.88 -19.46 -5.58
N LYS A 999 4.00 -19.15 -6.87
CA LYS A 999 3.80 -20.12 -7.95
C LYS A 999 5.12 -20.74 -8.37
N CYS A 1000 5.21 -22.07 -8.25
CA CYS A 1000 6.36 -22.88 -8.61
C CYS A 1000 6.02 -23.90 -9.70
N GLU A 1001 6.96 -24.17 -10.60
CA GLU A 1001 6.83 -25.22 -11.61
C GLU A 1001 8.04 -26.14 -11.58
N VAL A 1002 7.85 -27.43 -11.87
CA VAL A 1002 8.94 -28.40 -11.98
C VAL A 1002 9.91 -27.97 -13.09
N ALA A 1003 11.17 -27.73 -12.73
CA ALA A 1003 12.18 -27.26 -13.66
C ALA A 1003 12.83 -28.43 -14.44
N SER A 1004 13.06 -28.23 -15.74
CA SER A 1004 13.84 -29.20 -16.52
C SER A 1004 15.33 -29.07 -16.18
N THR A 1005 15.89 -30.10 -15.54
CA THR A 1005 17.31 -30.14 -15.14
C THR A 1005 18.27 -30.53 -16.26
N SER A 1006 17.77 -31.01 -17.41
CA SER A 1006 18.59 -31.55 -18.51
C SER A 1006 19.60 -30.57 -19.12
N LYS A 1007 19.38 -29.27 -18.96
CA LYS A 1007 20.23 -28.20 -19.50
C LYS A 1007 20.95 -27.38 -18.41
N LEU A 1008 20.64 -27.62 -17.14
CA LEU A 1008 21.16 -26.86 -16.01
C LEU A 1008 22.29 -27.64 -15.35
N LYS A 1009 23.46 -27.01 -15.21
CA LYS A 1009 24.58 -27.58 -14.43
C LYS A 1009 24.65 -26.99 -13.04
N TYR A 1010 24.37 -25.69 -12.89
CA TYR A 1010 24.39 -25.01 -11.60
C TYR A 1010 23.16 -24.11 -11.46
N ILE A 1011 22.66 -23.98 -10.24
CA ILE A 1011 21.53 -23.11 -9.88
C ILE A 1011 21.70 -22.54 -8.47
N ILE A 1012 20.93 -21.51 -8.14
CA ILE A 1012 20.88 -20.87 -6.83
C ILE A 1012 19.60 -21.35 -6.13
N ASN A 1013 19.76 -22.11 -5.04
CA ASN A 1013 18.69 -22.57 -4.18
C ASN A 1013 18.31 -21.47 -3.18
N GLU A 1014 17.23 -20.76 -3.46
CA GLU A 1014 16.76 -19.65 -2.63
C GLU A 1014 16.22 -20.11 -1.26
N LEU A 1015 16.01 -21.42 -1.06
CA LEU A 1015 15.61 -21.99 0.24
C LEU A 1015 16.78 -22.19 1.22
N SER A 1016 18.03 -22.08 0.76
CA SER A 1016 19.23 -22.29 1.58
C SER A 1016 19.79 -20.94 2.01
N GLU A 1017 20.09 -20.75 3.29
CA GLU A 1017 20.69 -19.48 3.76
C GLU A 1017 22.22 -19.46 3.56
N GLU A 1018 22.91 -20.56 3.89
CA GLU A 1018 24.38 -20.60 3.94
C GLU A 1018 25.04 -21.11 2.65
N SER A 1019 24.38 -22.00 1.91
CA SER A 1019 24.97 -22.70 0.75
C SER A 1019 23.98 -22.76 -0.40
N LYS A 1020 23.82 -21.61 -1.06
CA LYS A 1020 22.82 -21.42 -2.12
C LYS A 1020 23.21 -22.04 -3.45
N LEU A 1021 24.49 -22.09 -3.81
CA LEU A 1021 24.92 -22.55 -5.12
C LEU A 1021 25.00 -24.08 -5.17
N ILE A 1022 24.15 -24.69 -6.00
CA ILE A 1022 23.98 -26.14 -6.16
C ILE A 1022 24.45 -26.59 -7.55
N GLU A 1023 25.23 -27.69 -7.61
CA GLU A 1023 25.52 -28.43 -8.84
C GLU A 1023 24.47 -29.51 -9.07
N ILE A 1024 23.99 -29.64 -10.31
CA ILE A 1024 23.03 -30.65 -10.74
C ILE A 1024 23.73 -31.67 -11.65
N ASN A 1025 23.68 -32.94 -11.25
CA ASN A 1025 24.30 -34.06 -11.94
C ASN A 1025 23.26 -35.17 -12.20
N GLY A 1026 22.56 -35.09 -13.34
CA GLY A 1026 21.70 -36.18 -13.81
C GLY A 1026 20.53 -36.53 -12.87
N GLY A 1027 19.95 -35.54 -12.20
CA GLY A 1027 18.86 -35.70 -11.23
C GLY A 1027 19.32 -35.83 -9.77
N ASN A 1028 20.63 -35.84 -9.54
CA ASN A 1028 21.20 -35.61 -8.22
C ASN A 1028 21.68 -34.16 -8.09
N CYS A 1029 21.73 -33.66 -6.86
CA CYS A 1029 22.17 -32.32 -6.52
C CYS A 1029 23.19 -32.36 -5.37
N LYS A 1030 24.10 -31.38 -5.32
CA LYS A 1030 24.98 -31.12 -4.18
C LYS A 1030 25.43 -29.66 -4.13
N VAL A 1031 25.89 -29.22 -2.96
CA VAL A 1031 26.52 -27.90 -2.80
C VAL A 1031 27.83 -27.82 -3.61
N VAL A 1032 28.04 -26.70 -4.31
CA VAL A 1032 29.28 -26.45 -5.06
C VAL A 1032 30.43 -26.13 -4.11
N THR A 1033 31.53 -26.87 -4.24
CA THR A 1033 32.78 -26.68 -3.46
C THR A 1033 34.00 -26.41 -4.35
N ASP A 1034 33.84 -26.47 -5.67
CA ASP A 1034 34.92 -26.22 -6.62
C ASP A 1034 35.34 -24.75 -6.63
N GLN A 1035 36.58 -24.46 -6.26
CA GLN A 1035 37.03 -23.07 -6.11
C GLN A 1035 36.93 -22.24 -7.39
N GLY A 1036 36.38 -21.03 -7.31
CA GLY A 1036 36.31 -20.09 -8.42
C GLY A 1036 35.06 -19.23 -8.44
N TYR A 1037 34.82 -18.54 -9.56
CA TYR A 1037 33.78 -17.53 -9.67
C TYR A 1037 32.62 -18.00 -10.54
N TYR A 1038 31.41 -17.78 -10.06
CA TYR A 1038 30.17 -18.24 -10.68
C TYR A 1038 29.26 -17.06 -10.90
N PHE A 1039 28.94 -16.75 -12.16
CA PHE A 1039 28.12 -15.60 -12.52
C PHE A 1039 26.83 -16.05 -13.20
N PHE A 1040 25.74 -15.51 -12.69
CA PHE A 1040 24.38 -15.73 -13.16
C PHE A 1040 23.78 -14.42 -13.65
N ASP A 1041 22.96 -14.47 -14.68
CA ASP A 1041 22.17 -13.33 -15.13
C ASP A 1041 20.97 -13.06 -14.20
N GLU A 1042 20.22 -12.00 -14.47
CA GLU A 1042 19.02 -11.63 -13.68
C GLU A 1042 17.93 -12.72 -13.68
N ASN A 1043 17.95 -13.61 -14.67
CA ASN A 1043 17.05 -14.75 -14.78
C ASN A 1043 17.64 -16.04 -14.16
N LEU A 1044 18.76 -15.91 -13.45
CA LEU A 1044 19.54 -16.97 -12.81
C LEU A 1044 20.09 -18.02 -13.81
N ASN A 1045 20.32 -17.65 -15.07
CA ASN A 1045 21.05 -18.49 -16.03
C ASN A 1045 22.55 -18.16 -16.03
N ALA A 1046 23.37 -19.03 -16.60
CA ALA A 1046 24.80 -18.75 -16.79
C ALA A 1046 25.02 -17.47 -17.62
N VAL A 1047 25.84 -16.54 -17.13
CA VAL A 1047 26.24 -15.37 -17.92
C VAL A 1047 27.04 -15.83 -19.15
N GLY A 1048 26.47 -15.59 -20.34
CA GLY A 1048 27.06 -15.84 -21.65
C GLY A 1048 27.76 -14.62 -22.25
N LYS A 1049 28.14 -14.69 -23.53
CA LYS A 1049 28.63 -13.53 -24.28
C LYS A 1049 27.57 -12.43 -24.32
N ASP A 1050 27.99 -11.20 -24.03
CA ASP A 1050 27.16 -10.00 -23.87
C ASP A 1050 26.10 -10.11 -22.75
N GLY A 1051 26.13 -11.22 -21.98
CA GLY A 1051 25.24 -11.46 -20.85
C GLY A 1051 25.61 -10.58 -19.66
N ARG A 1052 24.59 -10.14 -18.92
CA ARG A 1052 24.76 -9.26 -17.76
C ARG A 1052 24.75 -10.08 -16.48
N VAL A 1053 25.53 -9.66 -15.50
CA VAL A 1053 25.59 -10.30 -14.18
C VAL A 1053 24.42 -9.80 -13.34
N GLY A 1054 23.53 -10.69 -12.94
CA GLY A 1054 22.51 -10.46 -11.91
C GLY A 1054 22.96 -10.92 -10.52
N LYS A 1055 23.58 -12.11 -10.41
CA LYS A 1055 24.13 -12.64 -9.16
C LYS A 1055 25.52 -13.24 -9.39
N ALA A 1056 26.39 -13.16 -8.39
CA ALA A 1056 27.74 -13.71 -8.47
C ALA A 1056 28.17 -14.37 -7.16
N TYR A 1057 28.94 -15.45 -7.25
CA TYR A 1057 29.45 -16.20 -6.09
C TYR A 1057 30.95 -16.46 -6.23
N ASP A 1058 31.68 -16.28 -5.14
CA ASP A 1058 33.07 -16.73 -4.94
C ASP A 1058 33.07 -18.01 -4.11
N ILE A 1059 33.64 -19.08 -4.64
CA ILE A 1059 33.87 -20.33 -3.93
C ILE A 1059 35.35 -20.38 -3.55
N GLY A 1060 35.65 -20.06 -2.29
CA GLY A 1060 37.00 -20.02 -1.73
C GLY A 1060 37.18 -20.97 -0.55
N HIS A 1061 36.95 -20.47 0.65
CA HIS A 1061 36.85 -21.25 1.91
C HIS A 1061 35.41 -21.60 2.29
N GLY A 1062 34.45 -21.21 1.45
CA GLY A 1062 33.01 -21.37 1.58
C GLY A 1062 32.34 -20.72 0.36
N GLN A 1063 31.01 -20.70 0.32
CA GLN A 1063 30.28 -19.93 -0.69
C GLN A 1063 30.06 -18.50 -0.18
N THR A 1064 30.43 -17.50 -0.97
CA THR A 1064 30.19 -16.09 -0.64
C THR A 1064 29.53 -15.40 -1.82
N GLU A 1065 28.33 -14.86 -1.60
CA GLU A 1065 27.65 -14.01 -2.58
C GLU A 1065 28.43 -12.68 -2.74
N MET A 1066 28.64 -12.27 -3.99
CA MET A 1066 29.39 -11.07 -4.33
C MET A 1066 28.43 -10.02 -4.90
N SER A 1067 28.38 -8.84 -4.28
CA SER A 1067 27.71 -7.67 -4.85
C SER A 1067 28.63 -7.01 -5.88
N PHE A 1068 29.74 -6.40 -5.44
CA PHE A 1068 30.84 -5.91 -6.27
C PHE A 1068 32.12 -5.97 -5.44
N LYS A 1069 33.12 -6.74 -5.88
CA LYS A 1069 34.39 -6.82 -5.15
C LYS A 1069 35.19 -5.54 -5.43
N ASN A 1070 35.78 -4.93 -4.39
CA ASN A 1070 36.82 -3.90 -4.54
C ASN A 1070 38.07 -4.42 -5.29
N ASP A 1071 38.14 -5.72 -5.57
CA ASP A 1071 39.15 -6.33 -6.42
C ASP A 1071 38.85 -5.98 -7.89
N ILE A 1072 39.42 -4.88 -8.36
CA ILE A 1072 39.49 -4.53 -9.77
C ILE A 1072 40.21 -5.68 -10.51
N GLY A 1073 39.58 -6.29 -11.51
CA GLY A 1073 40.17 -7.44 -12.18
C GLY A 1073 39.27 -8.11 -13.21
N VAL A 1074 39.78 -9.21 -13.80
CA VAL A 1074 39.08 -10.04 -14.79
C VAL A 1074 38.88 -11.43 -14.20
N LEU A 1075 37.64 -11.87 -14.11
CA LEU A 1075 37.20 -13.14 -13.51
C LEU A 1075 36.63 -14.05 -14.59
N ILE A 1076 36.78 -15.37 -14.44
CA ILE A 1076 36.30 -16.35 -15.42
C ILE A 1076 35.05 -17.02 -14.87
N ASN A 1077 33.94 -16.96 -15.61
CA ASN A 1077 32.69 -17.59 -15.23
C ASN A 1077 32.78 -19.12 -15.38
N LYS A 1078 32.71 -19.84 -14.26
CA LYS A 1078 32.68 -21.31 -14.23
C LYS A 1078 31.32 -21.93 -14.57
N VAL A 1079 30.23 -21.15 -14.53
CA VAL A 1079 28.88 -21.63 -14.84
C VAL A 1079 28.72 -21.88 -16.34
N SER A 1080 29.32 -21.01 -17.16
CA SER A 1080 29.18 -21.08 -18.62
C SER A 1080 29.97 -22.24 -19.23
N LYS A 1081 29.41 -22.84 -20.29
CA LYS A 1081 30.13 -23.84 -21.12
C LYS A 1081 31.22 -23.19 -21.96
N GLU A 1082 31.01 -21.94 -22.36
CA GLU A 1082 31.99 -21.11 -23.04
C GLU A 1082 32.88 -20.43 -22.00
N LYS A 1083 34.14 -20.15 -22.37
CA LYS A 1083 35.03 -19.39 -21.49
C LYS A 1083 34.62 -17.92 -21.55
N ILE A 1084 33.82 -17.49 -20.59
CA ILE A 1084 33.37 -16.10 -20.46
C ILE A 1084 34.19 -15.40 -19.38
N ALA A 1085 34.80 -14.27 -19.73
CA ALA A 1085 35.43 -13.34 -18.82
C ALA A 1085 34.44 -12.24 -18.42
N ILE A 1086 34.46 -11.88 -17.14
CA ILE A 1086 33.71 -10.76 -16.57
C ILE A 1086 34.72 -9.93 -15.79
N SER A 1087 34.87 -8.66 -16.11
CA SER A 1087 35.70 -7.75 -15.33
C SER A 1087 34.89 -6.98 -14.30
N SER A 1088 35.55 -6.50 -13.24
CA SER A 1088 35.00 -5.49 -12.32
C SER A 1088 35.92 -4.29 -12.35
N ASN A 1089 35.35 -3.09 -12.42
CA ASN A 1089 36.07 -1.84 -12.21
C ASN A 1089 35.88 -1.27 -10.79
N GLY A 1090 35.25 -2.03 -9.89
CA GLY A 1090 34.89 -1.60 -8.53
C GLY A 1090 33.50 -0.98 -8.42
N ASN A 1091 32.91 -0.52 -9.53
CA ASN A 1091 31.56 0.09 -9.54
C ASN A 1091 30.50 -0.84 -10.14
N TYR A 1092 30.86 -1.68 -11.12
CA TYR A 1092 29.95 -2.64 -11.74
C TYR A 1092 30.70 -3.82 -12.41
N TRP A 1093 30.00 -4.92 -12.67
CA TRP A 1093 30.49 -6.08 -13.43
C TRP A 1093 30.38 -5.83 -14.93
N SER A 1094 31.40 -6.15 -15.74
CA SER A 1094 31.32 -6.11 -17.21
C SER A 1094 30.26 -7.05 -17.76
N ALA A 1095 29.73 -6.77 -18.95
CA ALA A 1095 29.06 -7.81 -19.73
C ALA A 1095 30.05 -8.97 -20.00
N GLY A 1096 29.51 -10.18 -20.11
CA GLY A 1096 30.31 -11.38 -20.39
C GLY A 1096 31.03 -11.26 -21.72
N SER A 1097 32.35 -11.39 -21.70
CA SER A 1097 33.21 -11.33 -22.89
C SER A 1097 33.79 -12.69 -23.20
N GLU A 1098 33.73 -13.14 -24.45
CA GLU A 1098 34.31 -14.42 -24.84
C GLU A 1098 35.85 -14.36 -24.75
N ILE A 1099 36.45 -15.39 -24.14
CA ILE A 1099 37.90 -15.53 -24.05
C ILE A 1099 38.42 -16.32 -25.26
N ASN A 1100 39.23 -15.64 -26.07
CA ASN A 1100 39.83 -16.21 -27.28
C ASN A 1100 41.09 -17.00 -26.95
N LYS A 1101 41.35 -18.09 -27.69
CA LYS A 1101 42.64 -18.79 -27.61
C LYS A 1101 43.68 -18.06 -28.44
N CYS A 1102 44.81 -17.71 -27.84
CA CYS A 1102 45.87 -16.93 -28.48
C CYS A 1102 47.25 -17.48 -28.11
N ASN A 1103 48.23 -17.34 -28.99
CA ASN A 1103 49.64 -17.53 -28.64
C ASN A 1103 50.12 -16.30 -27.86
N VAL A 1104 50.27 -16.44 -26.55
CA VAL A 1104 50.78 -15.38 -25.68
C VAL A 1104 52.28 -15.55 -25.48
N THR A 1105 53.06 -14.54 -25.88
CA THR A 1105 54.51 -14.51 -25.65
C THR A 1105 54.83 -13.35 -24.71
N VAL A 1106 55.36 -13.64 -23.53
CA VAL A 1106 55.76 -12.59 -22.57
C VAL A 1106 57.14 -12.08 -22.93
N THR A 1107 57.25 -10.76 -23.14
CA THR A 1107 58.50 -10.07 -23.44
C THR A 1107 58.80 -9.04 -22.35
N GLU A 1108 59.99 -8.44 -22.35
CA GLU A 1108 60.36 -7.37 -21.41
C GLU A 1108 59.45 -6.13 -21.48
N ASN A 1109 58.74 -5.95 -22.60
CA ASN A 1109 57.78 -4.85 -22.82
C ASN A 1109 56.32 -5.27 -22.56
N GLY A 1110 56.08 -6.46 -21.99
CA GLY A 1110 54.74 -7.00 -21.72
C GLY A 1110 54.38 -8.22 -22.57
N ALA A 1111 53.13 -8.67 -22.44
CA ALA A 1111 52.60 -9.83 -23.15
C ALA A 1111 52.16 -9.46 -24.58
N VAL A 1112 52.71 -10.16 -25.58
CA VAL A 1112 52.29 -10.06 -26.98
C VAL A 1112 51.34 -11.21 -27.28
N CYS A 1113 50.08 -10.88 -27.61
CA CYS A 1113 49.08 -11.85 -28.04
C CYS A 1113 49.07 -11.96 -29.57
N LYS A 1114 49.23 -13.17 -30.10
CA LYS A 1114 49.03 -13.48 -31.53
C LYS A 1114 47.87 -14.44 -31.67
N THR A 1115 47.01 -14.20 -32.65
CA THR A 1115 45.95 -15.15 -33.02
C THR A 1115 46.54 -16.50 -33.43
N LEU A 1116 45.77 -17.58 -33.29
CA LEU A 1116 46.22 -18.93 -33.66
C LEU A 1116 46.31 -19.10 -35.19
N ARG A 1117 45.50 -18.35 -35.95
CA ARG A 1117 45.51 -18.30 -37.41
C ARG A 1117 45.69 -16.88 -37.90
N LYS A 1118 46.36 -16.72 -39.05
CA LYS A 1118 46.74 -15.41 -39.59
C LYS A 1118 45.52 -14.59 -40.07
N GLU A 1119 44.45 -15.29 -40.44
CA GLU A 1119 43.17 -14.74 -40.88
C GLU A 1119 42.23 -14.31 -39.74
N ASP A 1120 42.48 -14.73 -38.50
CA ASP A 1120 41.66 -14.33 -37.36
C ASP A 1120 42.05 -12.91 -36.90
N VAL A 1121 41.06 -12.03 -36.78
CA VAL A 1121 41.22 -10.66 -36.23
C VAL A 1121 40.29 -10.53 -35.04
N TYR A 1122 40.86 -10.23 -33.87
CA TYR A 1122 40.08 -9.95 -32.66
C TYR A 1122 39.92 -8.45 -32.47
N GLU A 1123 38.77 -8.04 -31.94
CA GLU A 1123 38.50 -6.65 -31.62
C GLU A 1123 39.40 -6.15 -30.48
N LYS A 1124 39.67 -4.85 -30.49
CA LYS A 1124 40.48 -4.20 -29.45
C LYS A 1124 39.78 -4.37 -28.09
N GLY A 1125 40.51 -4.86 -27.09
CA GLY A 1125 39.97 -5.14 -25.75
C GLY A 1125 39.52 -6.58 -25.52
N ALA A 1126 39.56 -7.44 -26.54
CA ALA A 1126 39.23 -8.86 -26.39
C ALA A 1126 40.21 -9.60 -25.46
N PHE A 1127 39.68 -10.53 -24.67
CA PHE A 1127 40.48 -11.36 -23.77
C PHE A 1127 41.13 -12.52 -24.52
N CYS A 1128 42.40 -12.79 -24.21
CA CYS A 1128 43.20 -13.88 -24.76
C CYS A 1128 43.67 -14.81 -23.64
N ILE A 1129 43.58 -16.12 -23.87
CA ILE A 1129 44.16 -17.15 -23.01
C ILE A 1129 45.08 -18.06 -23.82
N SER A 1130 46.22 -18.43 -23.23
CA SER A 1130 47.17 -19.39 -23.83
C SER A 1130 46.75 -20.84 -23.58
#